data_AF-Q0C904-F1
#
_entry.id   AF-Q0C904-F1
#
_cell.length_a   1.000
_cell.length_b   1.000
_cell.length_c   1.000
_cell.angle_alpha   90.00
_cell.angle_beta   90.00
_cell.angle_gamma   90.00
#
_symmetry.space_group_name_H-M   'P 1'
#
loop_
_entity.id
_entity.type
_entity.pdbx_description
1 polymer ?
#
loop_
_entity_poly.entity_id
_entity_poly.type
_entity_poly.pdbx_seq_one_letter_code
_entity_poly.pdbx_strand_id
1 'polypeptide(L)'
;MGFLSRLRKRSKSQSRVRRNPSWDLRFESHDPLPPLPPSGPDYTQKLPRPVLRRIFASVCPHTVDNSYDTSEESMTDDGCMLCDMRDLAHCALTCKRWFTDARELLYTHVRIDPVHYCELEVELAAKRKRRSFFDRNGDPIDAPLVRLNLFMRSVRQSQGLGNMVLSLRMPYMTREASKADIARTVSVLPNLRYVDLPAGIYSDDQSCLALKQELMARCPDIRRMSYRHGAEGSFSQIPSSHLWVNLEVLELSSLHIEPNILRFGLGSFPRLRDLTLSDLPWLDDPAFAPSQSLPPFPPVQRLTLRDTPNVTASGLAGYFAHSSNRNALVSLTLSTTGVHPATLHQIVAATPRLRALSVVQEVARSFPADKVPPLASRSLELFHYEITSASGSYGLPPVAPSYYNYLVSSLVSNTLPALRDLYVRDSNFPETLLLAPPPRLFGGGENGPQFAGVLAQPLNVYSKGLDELEWNFTPYEPPATRGRRDSTTRPVSFHDAQLGRSWGGDARKSVLVGNGFGGFLAVPVDNERPRSSGGWRRESRQDLWRLKHNTDIHLHRSFTCLYCIVPKQLNRNGEGRLPALGWNSWNAFNCDINATKILTAAEQVVNLGLKDLGYEYINIDDCWSVKDHRDPNTQRIIPDPTKFPNGISGLASQIHGMGLKVGIYSNLKYDNCGVPQNWTDQYSFCVPDSYDDTVFPNGTCPDLSNPAPADYNWSTSRTAQRYTAMRDALLAVNRTILYSLCDWGPGGPEWSRIAEIANENSFLMNYVGFWGHPDPDMLEVGNGNLTLAENRAHFALWAAMKSPLIIGTPLDQIDDAHLAILKNKYLLAFNQDAVVGRPAYPYKWGYNPDWTFDAAHPAEYWSGASVALNGTLVVMLNSEDGTSTRTAVWSEIPELKALNGTRGMGRARGRALGRRAAGGFKVTDVWTGEDLGCVGEKYSVELESHDAAVLVVGEGC
;
A
#
# COMPACT_ATOMS: atom_id res chain seq x y z
N MET A 1 66.83 -14.46 18.83
CA MET A 1 66.57 -15.88 19.14
C MET A 1 66.46 -16.04 20.66
N GLY A 2 65.47 -16.79 21.15
CA GLY A 2 65.52 -17.36 22.50
C GLY A 2 64.46 -16.97 23.53
N PHE A 3 63.28 -16.43 23.16
CA PHE A 3 62.18 -16.20 24.12
C PHE A 3 61.19 -17.38 24.13
N LEU A 4 61.73 -18.60 24.24
CA LEU A 4 60.97 -19.85 24.38
C LEU A 4 61.57 -20.68 25.51
N SER A 5 61.27 -20.31 26.74
CA SER A 5 61.17 -21.30 27.82
C SER A 5 60.13 -20.83 28.82
N ARG A 6 59.25 -21.76 29.24
CA ARG A 6 58.12 -21.60 30.18
C ARG A 6 56.75 -21.28 29.58
N LEU A 7 56.28 -22.11 28.66
CA LEU A 7 54.84 -22.36 28.51
C LEU A 7 54.57 -23.83 28.17
N ARG A 8 54.70 -24.70 29.18
CA ARG A 8 54.01 -26.00 29.19
C ARG A 8 53.91 -26.57 30.61
N LYS A 9 52.78 -26.32 31.29
CA LYS A 9 51.94 -27.34 31.94
C LYS A 9 50.77 -26.71 32.71
N ARG A 10 49.60 -27.27 32.42
CA ARG A 10 48.27 -27.14 33.05
C ARG A 10 48.26 -26.67 34.52
N SER A 11 47.37 -25.74 34.83
CA SER A 11 46.64 -25.73 36.09
C SER A 11 45.20 -25.25 35.90
N LYS A 12 44.27 -26.01 36.46
CA LYS A 12 42.87 -25.64 36.67
C LYS A 12 42.82 -24.33 37.46
N SER A 13 42.03 -23.36 37.01
CA SER A 13 41.65 -22.23 37.86
C SER A 13 40.21 -21.84 37.55
N GLN A 14 39.39 -21.96 38.59
CA GLN A 14 38.01 -21.53 38.71
C GLN A 14 37.84 -20.10 38.16
N SER A 15 36.81 -19.90 37.34
CA SER A 15 36.32 -18.56 37.01
C SER A 15 35.71 -17.92 38.26
N ARG A 16 36.55 -17.30 39.08
CA ARG A 16 36.14 -16.23 39.99
C ARG A 16 35.67 -15.06 39.13
N VAL A 17 34.36 -14.89 39.05
CA VAL A 17 33.73 -13.63 38.63
C VAL A 17 34.22 -12.55 39.59
N ARG A 18 35.16 -11.72 39.13
CA ARG A 18 35.50 -10.46 39.78
C ARG A 18 34.30 -9.52 39.62
N ARG A 19 33.54 -9.37 40.70
CA ARG A 19 32.75 -8.16 40.95
C ARG A 19 33.72 -6.98 41.03
N ASN A 20 33.62 -6.04 40.12
CA ASN A 20 34.14 -4.69 40.34
C ASN A 20 32.98 -3.80 40.80
N PRO A 21 33.18 -2.97 41.84
CA PRO A 21 32.14 -2.14 42.44
C PRO A 21 32.05 -0.75 41.80
N SER A 22 30.82 -0.23 41.82
CA SER A 22 30.44 1.19 41.93
C SER A 22 31.08 2.22 40.98
N TRP A 23 30.34 2.58 39.93
CA TRP A 23 30.14 3.99 39.59
C TRP A 23 28.78 4.39 40.15
N ASP A 24 28.81 5.06 41.31
CA ASP A 24 27.69 5.78 41.88
C ASP A 24 27.35 6.98 40.98
N LEU A 25 26.20 6.92 40.31
CA LEU A 25 25.38 8.10 40.07
C LEU A 25 24.10 7.90 40.87
N ARG A 26 23.94 8.76 41.89
CA ARG A 26 22.84 8.73 42.85
C ARG A 26 21.50 8.76 42.12
N PHE A 27 20.80 7.63 42.15
CA PHE A 27 19.35 7.61 42.00
C PHE A 27 18.77 7.72 43.41
N GLU A 28 18.13 8.84 43.72
CA GLU A 28 17.26 8.93 44.88
C GLU A 28 16.09 7.97 44.65
N SER A 29 16.16 6.82 45.34
CA SER A 29 15.08 5.87 45.45
C SER A 29 14.02 6.42 46.40
N HIS A 30 13.00 7.07 45.87
CA HIS A 30 11.70 7.21 46.53
C HIS A 30 10.65 6.56 45.63
N ASP A 31 10.63 5.23 45.66
CA ASP A 31 9.41 4.45 45.84
C ASP A 31 9.78 2.95 45.95
N PRO A 32 9.38 2.24 47.02
CA PRO A 32 9.59 0.80 47.10
C PRO A 32 8.74 0.11 46.03
N LEU A 33 9.35 -0.83 45.30
CA LEU A 33 8.61 -1.73 44.40
C LEU A 33 7.37 -2.27 45.13
N PRO A 34 6.17 -2.23 44.53
CA PRO A 34 5.00 -2.82 45.16
C PRO A 34 5.30 -4.30 45.44
N PRO A 35 4.93 -4.82 46.63
CA PRO A 35 5.13 -6.22 46.93
C PRO A 35 4.39 -7.03 45.87
N LEU A 36 5.08 -8.02 45.29
CA LEU A 36 4.45 -9.04 44.45
C LEU A 36 3.16 -9.49 45.16
N PRO A 37 2.01 -9.55 44.46
CA PRO A 37 0.80 -10.08 45.06
C PRO A 37 1.11 -11.45 45.66
N PRO A 38 0.49 -11.83 46.79
CA PRO A 38 0.74 -13.13 47.39
C PRO A 38 0.54 -14.17 46.30
N SER A 39 1.54 -15.03 46.13
CA SER A 39 1.55 -16.07 45.12
C SER A 39 0.26 -16.89 45.19
N GLY A 40 -0.71 -16.53 44.35
CA GLY A 40 -1.64 -17.52 43.85
C GLY A 40 -0.81 -18.61 43.19
N PRO A 41 -1.25 -19.88 43.21
CA PRO A 41 -0.52 -20.93 42.54
C PRO A 41 -0.25 -20.53 41.08
N ASP A 42 1.02 -20.40 40.71
CA ASP A 42 1.44 -20.13 39.35
C ASP A 42 1.10 -21.34 38.47
N TYR A 43 -0.05 -21.27 37.80
CA TYR A 43 -0.50 -22.31 36.90
C TYR A 43 0.26 -22.33 35.57
N THR A 44 1.07 -21.30 35.25
CA THR A 44 1.87 -21.27 34.00
C THR A 44 2.92 -22.38 33.99
N GLN A 45 3.43 -22.77 35.16
CA GLN A 45 4.31 -23.93 35.34
C GLN A 45 3.62 -25.27 35.13
N LYS A 46 2.27 -25.31 35.10
CA LYS A 46 1.45 -26.52 34.97
C LYS A 46 0.70 -26.63 33.64
N LEU A 47 0.78 -25.64 32.75
CA LEU A 47 0.04 -25.63 31.47
C LEU A 47 0.30 -26.88 30.60
N PRO A 48 -0.74 -27.58 30.12
CA PRO A 48 -0.57 -28.70 29.20
C PRO A 48 0.22 -28.30 27.95
N ARG A 49 1.05 -29.21 27.43
CA ARG A 49 1.91 -28.94 26.24
C ARG A 49 1.13 -28.41 25.03
N PRO A 50 -0.06 -28.95 24.66
CA PRO A 50 -0.81 -28.42 23.52
C PRO A 50 -1.25 -26.96 23.70
N VAL A 51 -1.58 -26.57 24.94
CA VAL A 51 -1.94 -25.19 25.27
C VAL A 51 -0.71 -24.28 25.17
N LEU A 52 0.42 -24.73 25.71
CA LEU A 52 1.68 -23.98 25.63
C LEU A 52 2.12 -23.76 24.18
N ARG A 53 2.01 -24.79 23.34
CA ARG A 53 2.33 -24.69 21.91
C ARG A 53 1.41 -23.70 21.18
N ARG A 54 0.11 -23.67 21.50
CA ARG A 54 -0.82 -22.67 20.95
C ARG A 54 -0.45 -21.25 21.38
N ILE A 55 -0.09 -21.04 22.64
CA ILE A 55 0.36 -19.74 23.14
C ILE A 55 1.61 -19.27 22.38
N PHE A 56 2.60 -20.14 22.21
CA PHE A 56 3.82 -19.81 21.48
C PHE A 56 3.59 -19.58 19.98
N ALA A 57 2.67 -20.34 19.37
CA ALA A 57 2.24 -20.07 18.00
C ALA A 57 1.54 -18.71 17.88
N SER A 58 0.76 -18.28 18.88
CA SER A 58 0.22 -16.93 18.91
C SER A 58 1.33 -15.87 19.03
N VAL A 59 2.38 -16.09 19.83
CA VAL A 59 3.54 -15.17 19.91
C VAL A 59 4.25 -15.06 18.56
N CYS A 60 4.38 -16.16 17.82
CA CYS A 60 5.12 -16.23 16.55
C CYS A 60 4.36 -17.09 15.50
N PRO A 61 3.34 -16.56 14.81
CA PRO A 61 2.37 -17.30 14.01
C PRO A 61 2.98 -17.79 12.70
N HIS A 62 3.98 -17.10 12.17
CA HIS A 62 4.70 -17.59 10.99
C HIS A 62 5.50 -18.88 11.27
N THR A 63 5.72 -19.26 12.54
CA THR A 63 6.31 -20.58 12.88
C THR A 63 5.34 -21.75 12.70
N VAL A 64 4.05 -21.47 12.48
CA VAL A 64 3.05 -22.46 12.10
C VAL A 64 2.61 -22.31 10.64
N ASP A 65 3.25 -21.42 9.89
CA ASP A 65 3.02 -21.27 8.45
C ASP A 65 3.57 -22.47 7.69
N ASN A 66 2.65 -23.39 7.40
CA ASN A 66 2.87 -24.59 6.62
C ASN A 66 2.51 -24.39 5.13
N SER A 67 2.23 -23.17 4.69
CA SER A 67 2.02 -22.88 3.27
C SER A 67 3.32 -23.10 2.50
N TYR A 68 3.23 -23.13 1.17
CA TYR A 68 4.41 -23.15 0.33
C TYR A 68 4.75 -21.78 -0.22
N ASP A 69 4.24 -20.71 0.38
CA ASP A 69 4.45 -19.34 -0.09
C ASP A 69 5.87 -18.87 0.18
N THR A 70 6.36 -18.01 -0.70
CA THR A 70 7.70 -17.43 -0.59
C THR A 70 7.83 -16.55 0.65
N SER A 71 9.06 -16.22 1.05
CA SER A 71 9.27 -15.25 2.14
C SER A 71 8.53 -13.93 1.92
N GLU A 72 8.38 -13.48 0.68
CA GLU A 72 7.66 -12.24 0.34
C GLU A 72 6.14 -12.39 0.47
N GLU A 73 5.58 -13.54 0.10
CA GLU A 73 4.14 -13.82 0.12
C GLU A 73 3.63 -14.22 1.51
N SER A 74 4.48 -14.85 2.34
CA SER A 74 4.16 -15.30 3.70
C SER A 74 4.25 -14.20 4.77
N MET A 75 4.12 -12.92 4.37
CA MET A 75 4.07 -11.81 5.31
C MET A 75 2.70 -11.75 6.00
N THR A 76 2.68 -11.65 7.33
CA THR A 76 1.46 -11.38 8.10
C THR A 76 1.28 -9.88 8.20
N ASP A 77 0.08 -9.39 7.90
CA ASP A 77 -0.23 -7.95 7.87
C ASP A 77 0.03 -7.23 9.21
N ASP A 78 -0.01 -7.97 10.33
CA ASP A 78 0.18 -7.43 11.69
C ASP A 78 1.42 -8.03 12.41
N GLY A 79 2.59 -7.39 12.30
CA GLY A 79 3.72 -7.63 13.20
C GLY A 79 5.11 -7.66 12.55
N CYS A 80 6.14 -7.80 13.39
CA CYS A 80 7.54 -7.88 12.95
C CYS A 80 8.12 -9.28 13.20
N MET A 81 8.25 -10.07 12.13
CA MET A 81 8.69 -11.47 12.15
C MET A 81 9.97 -11.73 12.95
N LEU A 82 10.94 -10.83 12.83
CA LEU A 82 12.21 -10.93 13.56
C LEU A 82 12.04 -10.69 15.06
N CYS A 83 11.17 -9.76 15.45
CA CYS A 83 10.88 -9.52 16.86
C CYS A 83 10.11 -10.71 17.44
N ASP A 84 9.18 -11.29 16.67
CA ASP A 84 8.42 -12.47 17.06
C ASP A 84 9.31 -13.70 17.29
N MET A 85 10.28 -13.92 16.39
CA MET A 85 11.28 -14.97 16.55
C MET A 85 12.18 -14.73 17.75
N ARG A 86 12.59 -13.48 17.98
CA ARG A 86 13.37 -13.13 19.17
C ARG A 86 12.59 -13.44 20.44
N ASP A 87 11.31 -13.15 20.45
CA ASP A 87 10.43 -13.38 21.58
C ASP A 87 10.17 -14.84 21.88
N LEU A 88 9.90 -15.62 20.83
CA LEU A 88 9.80 -17.07 20.97
C LEU A 88 11.13 -17.67 21.44
N ALA A 89 12.27 -17.15 20.99
CA ALA A 89 13.59 -17.54 21.48
C ALA A 89 13.78 -17.17 22.96
N HIS A 90 13.32 -16.00 23.41
CA HIS A 90 13.31 -15.64 24.83
C HIS A 90 12.41 -16.60 25.64
N CYS A 91 11.22 -16.94 25.14
CA CYS A 91 10.34 -17.91 25.76
C CYS A 91 11.04 -19.26 25.95
N ALA A 92 11.81 -19.73 24.96
CA ALA A 92 12.59 -20.96 25.06
C ALA A 92 13.65 -20.93 26.18
N LEU A 93 14.20 -19.75 26.50
CA LEU A 93 15.23 -19.57 27.52
C LEU A 93 14.69 -19.42 28.95
N THR A 94 13.41 -19.08 29.12
CA THR A 94 12.81 -18.84 30.44
C THR A 94 12.81 -20.07 31.35
N CYS A 95 12.41 -21.24 30.84
CA CYS A 95 12.44 -22.48 31.61
C CYS A 95 12.62 -23.75 30.75
N LYS A 96 13.16 -24.81 31.36
CA LYS A 96 13.45 -26.09 30.67
C LYS A 96 12.22 -26.78 30.10
N ARG A 97 11.05 -26.62 30.73
CA ARG A 97 9.79 -27.21 30.23
C ARG A 97 9.39 -26.57 28.90
N TRP A 98 9.42 -25.24 28.85
CA TRP A 98 9.02 -24.45 27.68
C TRP A 98 10.00 -24.57 26.52
N PHE A 99 11.29 -24.77 26.83
CA PHE A 99 12.33 -25.00 25.84
C PHE A 99 11.95 -26.06 24.80
N THR A 100 11.33 -27.17 25.22
CA THR A 100 11.02 -28.27 24.27
C THR A 100 10.00 -27.84 23.22
N ASP A 101 8.89 -27.24 23.66
CA ASP A 101 7.79 -26.84 22.78
C ASP A 101 8.17 -25.58 21.95
N ALA A 102 8.88 -24.61 22.53
CA ALA A 102 9.33 -23.41 21.82
C ALA A 102 10.43 -23.71 20.79
N ARG A 103 11.37 -24.62 21.10
CA ARG A 103 12.41 -25.06 20.16
C ARG A 103 11.80 -25.74 18.94
N GLU A 104 10.77 -26.55 19.12
CA GLU A 104 10.10 -27.18 17.99
C GLU A 104 9.54 -26.12 17.04
N LEU A 105 8.83 -25.12 17.55
CA LEU A 105 8.30 -24.01 16.72
C LEU A 105 9.41 -23.21 16.03
N LEU A 106 10.47 -22.83 16.73
CA LEU A 106 11.60 -22.05 16.17
C LEU A 106 12.29 -22.71 14.97
N TYR A 107 12.30 -24.05 14.92
CA TYR A 107 13.05 -24.81 13.92
C TYR A 107 12.17 -25.56 12.92
N THR A 108 10.84 -25.61 13.09
CA THR A 108 9.97 -26.33 12.14
C THR A 108 9.81 -25.56 10.83
N HIS A 109 9.42 -24.29 10.92
CA HIS A 109 9.22 -23.39 9.77
C HIS A 109 10.16 -22.20 9.94
N VAL A 110 11.35 -22.30 9.34
CA VAL A 110 12.44 -21.33 9.53
C VAL A 110 12.32 -20.22 8.51
N ARG A 111 12.43 -18.98 8.96
CA ARG A 111 12.43 -17.79 8.13
C ARG A 111 13.66 -16.94 8.41
N ILE A 112 14.31 -16.48 7.35
CA ILE A 112 15.45 -15.56 7.40
C ILE A 112 14.99 -14.23 6.82
N ASP A 113 14.71 -13.23 7.66
CA ASP A 113 14.29 -11.92 7.18
C ASP A 113 15.46 -10.94 6.99
N PRO A 114 15.36 -10.00 6.04
CA PRO A 114 16.39 -9.00 5.80
C PRO A 114 16.48 -7.98 6.94
N VAL A 115 15.35 -7.40 7.34
CA VAL A 115 15.25 -6.27 8.26
C VAL A 115 14.09 -6.47 9.25
N HIS A 116 14.08 -5.68 10.32
CA HIS A 116 12.90 -5.57 11.16
C HIS A 116 11.85 -4.72 10.45
N TYR A 117 10.60 -5.15 10.49
CA TYR A 117 9.44 -4.39 9.96
C TYR A 117 8.80 -3.55 11.07
N CYS A 118 9.63 -3.02 11.98
CA CYS A 118 9.22 -2.19 13.11
C CYS A 118 10.28 -1.15 13.43
N GLU A 119 9.97 -0.20 14.31
CA GLU A 119 10.81 0.93 14.72
C GLU A 119 12.23 0.55 15.18
N LEU A 120 12.42 -0.66 15.73
CA LEU A 120 13.74 -1.17 16.12
C LEU A 120 14.74 -1.30 14.95
N GLU A 121 14.28 -1.34 13.69
CA GLU A 121 15.17 -1.45 12.54
C GLU A 121 16.14 -0.27 12.46
N VAL A 122 15.68 0.95 12.77
CA VAL A 122 16.51 2.16 12.71
C VAL A 122 17.67 2.06 13.72
N GLU A 123 17.36 1.68 14.96
CA GLU A 123 18.38 1.48 15.98
C GLU A 123 19.34 0.34 15.65
N LEU A 124 18.81 -0.80 15.19
CA LEU A 124 19.60 -1.97 14.89
C LEU A 124 20.46 -1.77 13.64
N ALA A 125 19.97 -1.03 12.64
CA ALA A 125 20.75 -0.59 11.49
C ALA A 125 21.89 0.33 11.92
N ALA A 126 21.62 1.31 12.80
CA ALA A 126 22.67 2.17 13.36
C ALA A 126 23.71 1.39 14.18
N LYS A 127 23.27 0.40 14.96
CA LYS A 127 24.16 -0.51 15.71
C LYS A 127 24.99 -1.39 14.77
N ARG A 128 24.42 -1.89 13.67
CA ARG A 128 25.14 -2.69 12.65
C ARG A 128 26.26 -1.91 11.96
N LYS A 129 26.10 -0.59 11.78
CA LYS A 129 27.13 0.31 11.22
C LYS A 129 28.29 0.59 12.18
N ARG A 130 28.09 0.42 13.49
CA ARG A 130 29.09 0.72 14.54
C ARG A 130 29.77 -0.56 15.03
N ARG A 131 30.77 -1.06 14.30
CA ARG A 131 31.48 -2.31 14.64
C ARG A 131 32.45 -2.16 15.82
N SER A 132 33.09 -1.01 15.98
CA SER A 132 33.96 -0.74 17.14
C SER A 132 34.09 0.77 17.42
N PHE A 133 34.69 1.14 18.56
CA PHE A 133 35.00 2.55 18.87
C PHE A 133 35.91 3.20 17.80
N PHE A 134 36.75 2.40 17.13
CA PHE A 134 37.69 2.86 16.11
C PHE A 134 37.20 2.66 14.66
N ASP A 135 36.08 1.95 14.47
CA ASP A 135 35.53 1.65 13.14
C ASP A 135 34.04 2.04 13.09
N ARG A 136 33.84 3.32 12.76
CA ARG A 136 32.53 3.97 12.63
C ARG A 136 31.90 3.80 11.24
N ASN A 137 32.66 3.30 10.26
CA ASN A 137 32.27 3.13 8.85
C ASN A 137 32.55 1.69 8.37
N GLY A 138 32.24 0.69 9.18
CA GLY A 138 32.37 -0.71 8.75
C GLY A 138 31.42 -1.03 7.60
N ASP A 139 31.88 -1.83 6.64
CA ASP A 139 31.05 -2.27 5.50
C ASP A 139 29.69 -2.80 5.99
N PRO A 140 28.58 -2.42 5.32
CA PRO A 140 27.25 -2.87 5.70
C PRO A 140 27.19 -4.40 5.71
N ILE A 141 26.91 -4.96 6.89
CA ILE A 141 26.78 -6.40 7.07
C ILE A 141 25.52 -6.86 6.33
N ASP A 142 25.67 -7.84 5.44
CA ASP A 142 24.55 -8.60 4.89
C ASP A 142 23.92 -9.44 6.03
N ALA A 143 22.96 -8.83 6.73
CA ALA A 143 22.31 -9.41 7.89
C ALA A 143 21.61 -10.76 7.60
N PRO A 144 20.82 -10.92 6.52
CA PRO A 144 20.25 -12.22 6.20
C PRO A 144 21.32 -13.28 5.87
N LEU A 145 22.42 -12.94 5.17
CA LEU A 145 23.52 -13.89 4.95
C LEU A 145 24.18 -14.33 6.27
N VAL A 146 24.40 -13.41 7.21
CA VAL A 146 24.94 -13.75 8.53
C VAL A 146 23.99 -14.67 9.30
N ARG A 147 22.68 -14.41 9.25
CA ARG A 147 21.66 -15.26 9.88
C ARG A 147 21.62 -16.65 9.27
N LEU A 148 21.67 -16.75 7.94
CA LEU A 148 21.75 -18.03 7.24
C LEU A 148 22.99 -18.82 7.69
N ASN A 149 24.14 -18.18 7.80
CA ASN A 149 25.37 -18.80 8.28
C ASN A 149 25.29 -19.29 9.73
N LEU A 150 24.66 -18.52 10.63
CA LEU A 150 24.43 -18.92 12.01
C LEU A 150 23.45 -20.09 12.12
N PHE A 151 22.39 -20.07 11.32
CA PHE A 151 21.42 -21.15 11.22
C PHE A 151 22.09 -22.43 10.71
N MET A 152 22.82 -22.34 9.60
CA MET A 152 23.60 -23.45 9.03
C MET A 152 24.52 -24.09 10.06
N ARG A 153 25.27 -23.29 10.84
CA ARG A 153 26.14 -23.80 11.92
C ARG A 153 25.34 -24.56 12.97
N SER A 154 24.17 -24.04 13.35
CA SER A 154 23.32 -24.63 14.38
C SER A 154 22.77 -26.00 13.97
N VAL A 155 22.22 -26.11 12.75
CA VAL A 155 21.67 -27.38 12.26
C VAL A 155 22.76 -28.41 11.93
N ARG A 156 23.96 -27.96 11.55
CA ARG A 156 25.12 -28.85 11.36
C ARG A 156 25.65 -29.43 12.68
N GLN A 157 25.63 -28.64 13.75
CA GLN A 157 26.07 -29.10 15.06
C GLN A 157 25.05 -30.02 15.74
N SER A 158 23.77 -29.90 15.38
CA SER A 158 22.70 -30.71 15.95
C SER A 158 21.82 -31.31 14.86
N GLN A 159 22.07 -32.59 14.54
CA GLN A 159 21.23 -33.35 13.62
C GLN A 159 19.76 -33.40 14.06
N GLY A 160 19.50 -33.40 15.37
CA GLY A 160 18.15 -33.32 15.91
C GLY A 160 17.41 -32.05 15.49
N LEU A 161 18.09 -30.90 15.42
CA LEU A 161 17.51 -29.66 14.91
C LEU A 161 17.31 -29.73 13.39
N GLY A 162 18.29 -30.24 12.64
CA GLY A 162 18.18 -30.41 11.19
C GLY A 162 16.98 -31.29 10.78
N ASN A 163 16.70 -32.34 11.55
CA ASN A 163 15.55 -33.22 11.34
C ASN A 163 14.19 -32.56 11.63
N MET A 164 14.14 -31.45 12.39
CA MET A 164 12.89 -30.74 12.70
C MET A 164 12.48 -29.79 11.56
N VAL A 165 13.43 -29.33 10.75
CA VAL A 165 13.18 -28.31 9.73
C VAL A 165 12.35 -28.89 8.59
N LEU A 166 11.17 -28.31 8.38
CA LEU A 166 10.25 -28.63 7.31
C LEU A 166 10.23 -27.54 6.23
N SER A 167 10.41 -26.27 6.59
CA SER A 167 10.56 -25.18 5.61
C SER A 167 11.70 -24.23 5.93
N LEU A 168 12.30 -23.67 4.88
CA LEU A 168 13.31 -22.62 4.95
C LEU A 168 12.99 -21.48 3.98
N ARG A 169 12.52 -20.34 4.51
CA ARG A 169 12.17 -19.14 3.75
C ARG A 169 13.26 -18.08 3.84
N MET A 170 13.54 -17.41 2.73
CA MET A 170 14.56 -16.36 2.66
C MET A 170 14.27 -15.34 1.55
N PRO A 171 14.68 -14.07 1.70
CA PRO A 171 14.40 -13.02 0.73
C PRO A 171 15.11 -13.31 -0.59
N TYR A 172 14.50 -12.79 -1.67
CA TYR A 172 14.98 -12.93 -3.04
C TYR A 172 16.48 -12.67 -3.20
N MET A 173 16.99 -11.57 -2.65
CA MET A 173 18.41 -11.22 -2.78
C MET A 173 19.35 -12.27 -2.16
N THR A 174 18.97 -12.87 -1.01
CA THR A 174 19.80 -13.87 -0.33
C THR A 174 19.79 -15.21 -1.05
N ARG A 175 18.63 -15.65 -1.57
CA ARG A 175 18.57 -16.91 -2.34
C ARG A 175 19.38 -16.82 -3.64
N GLU A 176 19.38 -15.66 -4.30
CA GLU A 176 20.16 -15.46 -5.51
C GLU A 176 21.67 -15.37 -5.25
N ALA A 177 22.09 -14.65 -4.20
CA ALA A 177 23.51 -14.43 -3.93
C ALA A 177 24.20 -15.63 -3.25
N SER A 178 23.49 -16.41 -2.43
CA SER A 178 24.11 -17.34 -1.45
C SER A 178 23.92 -18.82 -1.78
N LYS A 179 23.91 -19.18 -3.07
CA LYS A 179 23.66 -20.55 -3.58
C LYS A 179 24.48 -21.63 -2.86
N ALA A 180 25.77 -21.39 -2.64
CA ALA A 180 26.68 -22.34 -1.98
C ALA A 180 26.42 -22.50 -0.47
N ASP A 181 26.02 -21.44 0.22
CA ASP A 181 25.62 -21.51 1.63
C ASP A 181 24.30 -22.27 1.79
N ILE A 182 23.36 -22.07 0.87
CA ILE A 182 22.09 -22.80 0.83
C ILE A 182 22.36 -24.29 0.62
N ALA A 183 23.21 -24.65 -0.36
CA ALA A 183 23.57 -26.05 -0.63
C ALA A 183 24.15 -26.74 0.61
N ARG A 184 25.05 -26.04 1.31
CA ARG A 184 25.65 -26.52 2.58
C ARG A 184 24.67 -26.61 3.73
N THR A 185 23.59 -25.84 3.69
CA THR A 185 22.54 -25.82 4.71
C THR A 185 21.56 -26.96 4.48
N VAL A 186 21.00 -27.06 3.26
CA VAL A 186 20.00 -28.09 2.92
C VAL A 186 20.57 -29.51 2.98
N SER A 187 21.89 -29.69 2.80
CA SER A 187 22.51 -31.02 2.89
C SER A 187 22.41 -31.68 4.28
N VAL A 188 22.03 -30.93 5.32
CA VAL A 188 21.78 -31.44 6.67
C VAL A 188 20.31 -31.32 7.10
N LEU A 189 19.39 -31.08 6.17
CA LEU A 189 17.95 -30.93 6.42
C LEU A 189 17.15 -32.04 5.71
N PRO A 190 17.19 -33.29 6.20
CA PRO A 190 16.66 -34.44 5.47
C PRO A 190 15.13 -34.46 5.33
N ASN A 191 14.41 -33.73 6.19
CA ASN A 191 12.94 -33.68 6.22
C ASN A 191 12.39 -32.39 5.58
N LEU A 192 13.23 -31.65 4.84
CA LEU A 192 12.86 -30.40 4.21
C LEU A 192 11.78 -30.64 3.14
N ARG A 193 10.67 -29.92 3.28
CA ARG A 193 9.50 -29.97 2.39
C ARG A 193 9.39 -28.76 1.48
N TYR A 194 9.87 -27.60 1.94
CA TYR A 194 9.84 -26.35 1.21
C TYR A 194 11.09 -25.52 1.44
N VAL A 195 11.62 -24.92 0.40
CA VAL A 195 12.71 -23.95 0.50
C VAL A 195 12.59 -22.91 -0.60
N ASP A 196 12.87 -21.65 -0.25
CA ASP A 196 12.99 -20.58 -1.23
C ASP A 196 14.29 -20.77 -2.04
N LEU A 197 14.14 -21.17 -3.31
CA LEU A 197 15.27 -21.48 -4.20
C LEU A 197 15.56 -20.33 -5.19
N PRO A 198 16.82 -20.16 -5.61
CA PRO A 198 17.17 -19.22 -6.68
C PRO A 198 16.47 -19.59 -7.99
N ALA A 199 16.12 -18.59 -8.78
CA ALA A 199 15.39 -18.75 -10.05
C ALA A 199 16.11 -19.71 -11.01
N GLY A 200 17.45 -19.67 -11.02
CA GLY A 200 18.28 -20.52 -11.89
C GLY A 200 18.13 -22.03 -11.63
N ILE A 201 17.64 -22.46 -10.46
CA ILE A 201 17.38 -23.90 -10.22
C ILE A 201 16.26 -24.44 -11.11
N TYR A 202 15.27 -23.58 -11.40
CA TYR A 202 14.09 -23.97 -12.14
C TYR A 202 14.35 -24.00 -13.65
N SER A 203 15.44 -23.42 -14.13
CA SER A 203 15.87 -23.39 -15.54
C SER A 203 17.13 -24.20 -15.82
N ASP A 204 17.58 -25.05 -14.89
CA ASP A 204 18.83 -25.81 -14.99
C ASP A 204 20.10 -24.97 -15.26
N ASP A 205 20.16 -23.76 -14.68
CA ASP A 205 21.36 -22.93 -14.76
C ASP A 205 22.57 -23.64 -14.13
N GLN A 206 23.69 -23.64 -14.84
CA GLN A 206 24.96 -24.21 -14.42
C GLN A 206 25.43 -23.66 -13.07
N SER A 207 25.12 -22.40 -12.75
CA SER A 207 25.46 -21.78 -11.46
C SER A 207 24.77 -22.46 -10.26
N CYS A 208 23.65 -23.14 -10.49
CA CYS A 208 22.80 -23.76 -9.47
C CYS A 208 22.97 -25.28 -9.38
N LEU A 209 23.75 -25.89 -10.27
CA LEU A 209 23.86 -27.35 -10.41
C LEU A 209 24.21 -28.05 -9.08
N ALA A 210 25.20 -27.53 -8.35
CA ALA A 210 25.63 -28.11 -7.07
C ALA A 210 24.50 -28.08 -6.02
N LEU A 211 23.74 -26.98 -5.95
CA LEU A 211 22.59 -26.89 -5.05
C LEU A 211 21.48 -27.88 -5.45
N LYS A 212 21.20 -28.00 -6.77
CA LYS A 212 20.18 -28.93 -7.27
C LYS A 212 20.53 -30.38 -6.96
N GLN A 213 21.80 -30.77 -7.15
CA GLN A 213 22.28 -32.11 -6.80
C GLN A 213 22.15 -32.41 -5.30
N GLU A 214 22.49 -31.46 -4.43
CA GLU A 214 22.33 -31.62 -2.98
C GLU A 214 20.85 -31.76 -2.58
N LEU A 215 19.95 -30.98 -3.18
CA LEU A 215 18.51 -31.12 -2.95
C LEU A 215 18.01 -32.51 -3.35
N MET A 216 18.37 -32.97 -4.56
CA MET A 216 17.97 -34.28 -5.05
C MET A 216 18.49 -35.42 -4.17
N ALA A 217 19.72 -35.29 -3.66
CA ALA A 217 20.36 -36.32 -2.85
C ALA A 217 19.91 -36.33 -1.38
N ARG A 218 19.60 -35.16 -0.81
CA ARG A 218 19.43 -35.00 0.65
C ARG A 218 18.02 -34.64 1.08
N CYS A 219 17.19 -34.09 0.20
CA CYS A 219 15.87 -33.55 0.57
C CYS A 219 14.72 -34.26 -0.18
N PRO A 220 14.58 -35.59 -0.18
CA PRO A 220 13.64 -36.28 -1.08
C PRO A 220 12.15 -35.93 -0.92
N ASP A 221 11.73 -35.31 0.20
CA ASP A 221 10.33 -34.96 0.52
C ASP A 221 9.94 -33.52 0.11
N ILE A 222 10.63 -32.88 -0.85
CA ILE A 222 10.20 -31.56 -1.37
C ILE A 222 8.79 -31.65 -1.96
N ARG A 223 7.96 -30.65 -1.61
CA ARG A 223 6.52 -30.63 -1.91
C ARG A 223 6.09 -29.57 -2.92
N ARG A 224 6.94 -28.57 -3.19
CA ARG A 224 6.73 -27.57 -4.23
C ARG A 224 7.95 -27.48 -5.14
N MET A 225 7.75 -27.51 -6.45
CA MET A 225 8.80 -27.37 -7.44
C MET A 225 8.28 -26.68 -8.70
N SER A 226 9.16 -25.95 -9.38
CA SER A 226 8.87 -25.33 -10.67
C SER A 226 9.89 -25.77 -11.72
N TYR A 227 9.47 -25.86 -12.98
CA TYR A 227 10.35 -26.12 -14.12
C TYR A 227 10.07 -25.10 -15.21
N ARG A 228 11.13 -24.42 -15.66
CA ARG A 228 11.09 -23.34 -16.64
C ARG A 228 11.96 -23.67 -17.85
N HIS A 229 11.86 -22.85 -18.90
CA HIS A 229 12.74 -22.94 -20.06
C HIS A 229 14.20 -23.21 -19.68
N GLY A 230 14.81 -24.24 -20.26
CA GLY A 230 16.14 -24.76 -19.94
C GLY A 230 16.12 -26.04 -19.11
N ALA A 231 15.04 -26.30 -18.34
CA ALA A 231 14.94 -27.46 -17.47
C ALA A 231 14.25 -28.70 -18.08
N GLU A 232 14.06 -28.72 -19.40
CA GLU A 232 13.46 -29.85 -20.13
C GLU A 232 14.24 -31.15 -19.90
N GLY A 233 15.57 -31.05 -19.86
CA GLY A 233 16.47 -32.17 -19.58
C GLY A 233 16.22 -32.79 -18.21
N SER A 234 16.24 -31.99 -17.13
CA SER A 234 15.99 -32.55 -15.80
C SER A 234 14.56 -33.02 -15.59
N PHE A 235 13.57 -32.36 -16.20
CA PHE A 235 12.18 -32.81 -16.13
C PHE A 235 11.98 -34.17 -16.81
N SER A 236 12.61 -34.40 -17.96
CA SER A 236 12.53 -35.68 -18.70
C SER A 236 13.10 -36.88 -17.93
N GLN A 237 13.99 -36.64 -16.97
CA GLN A 237 14.63 -37.67 -16.15
C GLN A 237 13.84 -38.03 -14.88
N ILE A 238 12.79 -37.27 -14.55
CA ILE A 238 11.96 -37.51 -13.36
C ILE A 238 11.37 -38.92 -13.31
N PRO A 239 10.77 -39.45 -14.39
CA PRO A 239 10.18 -40.79 -14.36
C PRO A 239 11.16 -41.90 -13.99
N SER A 240 12.43 -41.76 -14.40
CA SER A 240 13.48 -42.73 -14.09
C SER A 240 14.13 -42.54 -12.71
N SER A 241 14.04 -41.35 -12.12
CA SER A 241 14.80 -40.99 -10.93
C SER A 241 14.01 -41.13 -9.62
N HIS A 242 12.68 -41.28 -9.69
CA HIS A 242 11.78 -41.37 -8.52
C HIS A 242 11.97 -40.23 -7.51
N LEU A 243 12.29 -39.04 -8.01
CA LEU A 243 12.47 -37.84 -7.20
C LEU A 243 11.13 -37.21 -6.87
N TRP A 244 11.04 -36.59 -5.68
CA TRP A 244 9.90 -35.79 -5.25
C TRP A 244 8.55 -36.54 -5.27
N VAL A 245 8.52 -37.81 -4.86
CA VAL A 245 7.30 -38.65 -4.92
C VAL A 245 6.11 -38.04 -4.18
N ASN A 246 6.38 -37.23 -3.14
CA ASN A 246 5.36 -36.52 -2.36
C ASN A 246 5.12 -35.08 -2.81
N LEU A 247 5.48 -34.72 -4.05
CA LEU A 247 5.23 -33.40 -4.59
C LEU A 247 3.72 -33.09 -4.59
N GLU A 248 3.36 -31.95 -4.00
CA GLU A 248 1.96 -31.49 -3.87
C GLU A 248 1.67 -30.32 -4.84
N VAL A 249 2.66 -29.47 -5.12
CA VAL A 249 2.55 -28.29 -5.99
C VAL A 249 3.60 -28.32 -7.09
N LEU A 250 3.16 -28.23 -8.35
CA LEU A 250 4.03 -28.21 -9.53
C LEU A 250 3.66 -27.05 -10.45
N GLU A 251 4.68 -26.30 -10.88
CA GLU A 251 4.54 -25.24 -11.89
C GLU A 251 5.45 -25.54 -13.09
N LEU A 252 4.87 -25.58 -14.28
CA LEU A 252 5.59 -25.74 -15.54
C LEU A 252 5.38 -24.48 -16.37
N SER A 253 6.46 -23.79 -16.75
CA SER A 253 6.38 -22.54 -17.52
C SER A 253 7.35 -22.49 -18.69
N SER A 254 6.91 -22.16 -19.90
CA SER A 254 7.80 -21.96 -21.07
C SER A 254 8.70 -23.17 -21.41
N LEU A 255 8.32 -24.39 -20.98
CA LEU A 255 9.05 -25.62 -21.32
C LEU A 255 8.73 -26.06 -22.74
N HIS A 256 9.72 -26.62 -23.45
CA HIS A 256 9.53 -27.19 -24.78
C HIS A 256 9.70 -28.71 -24.75
N ILE A 257 8.63 -29.43 -24.42
CA ILE A 257 8.64 -30.90 -24.30
C ILE A 257 7.53 -31.55 -25.12
N GLU A 258 7.71 -32.82 -25.45
CA GLU A 258 6.67 -33.62 -26.07
C GLU A 258 5.57 -34.02 -25.05
N PRO A 259 4.30 -34.20 -25.47
CA PRO A 259 3.20 -34.58 -24.58
C PRO A 259 3.41 -35.91 -23.83
N ASN A 260 4.15 -36.86 -24.40
CA ASN A 260 4.53 -38.11 -23.74
C ASN A 260 5.40 -37.84 -22.48
N ILE A 261 6.42 -36.98 -22.58
CA ILE A 261 7.32 -36.59 -21.49
C ILE A 261 6.52 -35.91 -20.39
N LEU A 262 5.60 -35.01 -20.75
CA LEU A 262 4.69 -34.38 -19.79
C LEU A 262 3.89 -35.43 -19.01
N ARG A 263 3.28 -36.40 -19.70
CA ARG A 263 2.44 -37.43 -19.07
C ARG A 263 3.22 -38.37 -18.17
N PHE A 264 4.41 -38.81 -18.58
CA PHE A 264 5.29 -39.61 -17.72
C PHE A 264 5.80 -38.81 -16.52
N GLY A 265 6.18 -37.54 -16.72
CA GLY A 265 6.62 -36.65 -15.65
C GLY A 265 5.52 -36.45 -14.60
N LEU A 266 4.32 -36.05 -15.03
CA LEU A 266 3.16 -35.88 -14.15
C LEU A 266 2.74 -37.18 -13.44
N GLY A 267 2.82 -38.32 -14.14
CA GLY A 267 2.54 -39.64 -13.56
C GLY A 267 3.50 -40.05 -12.43
N SER A 268 4.64 -39.37 -12.30
CA SER A 268 5.62 -39.62 -11.23
C SER A 268 5.24 -38.97 -9.89
N PHE A 269 4.22 -38.11 -9.87
CA PHE A 269 3.81 -37.34 -8.68
C PHE A 269 2.40 -37.76 -8.19
N PRO A 270 2.28 -38.89 -7.47
CA PRO A 270 0.97 -39.42 -7.03
C PRO A 270 0.23 -38.54 -6.01
N ARG A 271 0.94 -37.57 -5.38
CA ARG A 271 0.38 -36.66 -4.37
C ARG A 271 0.08 -35.26 -4.91
N LEU A 272 0.25 -35.04 -6.23
CA LEU A 272 0.06 -33.74 -6.85
C LEU A 272 -1.38 -33.23 -6.66
N ARG A 273 -1.52 -32.01 -6.15
CA ARG A 273 -2.81 -31.36 -5.91
C ARG A 273 -2.94 -30.06 -6.70
N ASP A 274 -1.86 -29.30 -6.82
CA ASP A 274 -1.88 -27.99 -7.45
C ASP A 274 -0.93 -28.01 -8.65
N LEU A 275 -1.49 -27.82 -9.85
CA LEU A 275 -0.76 -27.83 -11.10
C LEU A 275 -0.98 -26.52 -11.83
N THR A 276 0.12 -25.83 -12.14
CA THR A 276 0.14 -24.62 -12.96
C THR A 276 0.90 -24.89 -14.25
N LEU A 277 0.25 -24.66 -15.38
CA LEU A 277 0.82 -24.74 -16.72
C LEU A 277 0.72 -23.36 -17.36
N SER A 278 1.87 -22.74 -17.64
CA SER A 278 1.94 -21.36 -18.13
C SER A 278 2.81 -21.27 -19.39
N ASP A 279 2.41 -20.49 -20.38
CA ASP A 279 3.22 -20.23 -21.59
C ASP A 279 3.67 -21.53 -22.29
N LEU A 280 2.71 -22.41 -22.59
CA LEU A 280 2.95 -23.69 -23.27
C LEU A 280 2.14 -23.73 -24.57
N PRO A 281 2.59 -23.07 -25.65
CA PRO A 281 1.82 -22.98 -26.89
C PRO A 281 1.68 -24.34 -27.61
N TRP A 282 2.59 -25.29 -27.36
CA TRP A 282 2.51 -26.65 -27.90
C TRP A 282 1.49 -27.55 -27.18
N LEU A 283 1.00 -27.16 -26.00
CA LEU A 283 0.06 -27.96 -25.22
C LEU A 283 -1.34 -27.89 -25.85
N ASP A 284 -1.85 -29.05 -26.26
CA ASP A 284 -3.12 -29.20 -26.96
C ASP A 284 -4.04 -30.23 -26.28
N ASP A 285 -5.29 -30.33 -26.76
CA ASP A 285 -6.31 -31.25 -26.22
C ASP A 285 -5.87 -32.74 -26.12
N PRO A 286 -5.15 -33.32 -27.10
CA PRO A 286 -4.58 -34.68 -26.99
C PRO A 286 -3.78 -34.95 -25.73
N ALA A 287 -3.10 -33.96 -25.15
CA ALA A 287 -2.36 -34.13 -23.90
C ALA A 287 -3.25 -34.55 -22.71
N PHE A 288 -4.54 -34.24 -22.78
CA PHE A 288 -5.55 -34.56 -21.77
C PHE A 288 -6.33 -35.84 -22.09
N ALA A 289 -6.23 -36.33 -23.33
CA ALA A 289 -6.98 -37.50 -23.77
C ALA A 289 -6.56 -38.79 -23.03
N PRO A 290 -7.48 -39.76 -22.89
CA PRO A 290 -7.11 -41.10 -22.45
C PRO A 290 -6.23 -41.76 -23.52
N SER A 291 -5.19 -42.46 -23.07
CA SER A 291 -4.32 -43.25 -23.92
C SER A 291 -4.04 -44.59 -23.25
N GLN A 292 -3.89 -45.65 -24.04
CA GLN A 292 -3.51 -46.97 -23.53
C GLN A 292 -2.01 -47.07 -23.25
N SER A 293 -1.18 -46.25 -23.92
CA SER A 293 0.28 -46.29 -23.83
C SER A 293 0.88 -45.23 -22.89
N LEU A 294 0.13 -44.19 -22.55
CA LEU A 294 0.59 -43.11 -21.68
C LEU A 294 -0.14 -43.15 -20.32
N PRO A 295 0.54 -42.86 -19.19
CA PRO A 295 -0.09 -42.71 -17.89
C PRO A 295 -1.24 -41.71 -17.94
N PRO A 296 -2.34 -41.86 -17.16
CA PRO A 296 -3.44 -40.89 -17.11
C PRO A 296 -2.96 -39.52 -16.64
N PHE A 297 -3.60 -38.44 -17.10
CA PHE A 297 -3.35 -37.11 -16.54
C PHE A 297 -3.80 -37.12 -15.07
N PRO A 298 -2.97 -36.67 -14.11
CA PRO A 298 -3.25 -36.84 -12.69
C PRO A 298 -4.50 -36.08 -12.26
N PRO A 299 -5.30 -36.59 -11.30
CA PRO A 299 -6.40 -35.83 -10.70
C PRO A 299 -5.83 -34.72 -9.80
N VAL A 300 -6.11 -33.45 -10.12
CA VAL A 300 -5.64 -32.29 -9.36
C VAL A 300 -6.80 -31.53 -8.69
N GLN A 301 -6.52 -30.89 -7.55
CA GLN A 301 -7.47 -30.05 -6.82
C GLN A 301 -7.50 -28.62 -7.38
N ARG A 302 -6.34 -28.07 -7.75
CA ARG A 302 -6.20 -26.76 -8.38
C ARG A 302 -5.49 -26.92 -9.72
N LEU A 303 -6.15 -26.47 -10.78
CA LEU A 303 -5.57 -26.42 -12.12
C LEU A 303 -5.52 -24.96 -12.60
N THR A 304 -4.33 -24.48 -12.93
CA THR A 304 -4.12 -23.15 -13.50
C THR A 304 -3.53 -23.29 -14.88
N LEU A 305 -4.21 -22.76 -15.89
CA LEU A 305 -3.76 -22.70 -17.28
C LEU A 305 -3.61 -21.24 -17.68
N ARG A 306 -2.39 -20.84 -18.08
CA ARG A 306 -2.09 -19.48 -18.54
C ARG A 306 -1.37 -19.54 -19.89
N ASP A 307 -1.78 -18.73 -20.85
CA ASP A 307 -1.13 -18.65 -22.17
C ASP A 307 -0.98 -20.03 -22.83
N THR A 308 -2.10 -20.77 -22.89
CA THR A 308 -2.20 -22.12 -23.48
C THR A 308 -3.31 -22.11 -24.55
N PRO A 309 -3.06 -21.46 -25.71
CA PRO A 309 -4.09 -21.14 -26.69
C PRO A 309 -4.71 -22.37 -27.36
N ASN A 310 -4.01 -23.51 -27.37
CA ASN A 310 -4.46 -24.74 -28.02
C ASN A 310 -5.24 -25.68 -27.10
N VAL A 311 -5.36 -25.36 -25.81
CA VAL A 311 -6.20 -26.11 -24.85
C VAL A 311 -7.61 -25.55 -24.89
N THR A 312 -8.57 -26.39 -25.29
CA THR A 312 -9.96 -25.99 -25.50
C THR A 312 -10.91 -26.58 -24.45
N ALA A 313 -12.16 -26.11 -24.46
CA ALA A 313 -13.20 -26.64 -23.59
C ALA A 313 -13.46 -28.15 -23.81
N SER A 314 -13.32 -28.65 -25.04
CA SER A 314 -13.51 -30.07 -25.34
C SER A 314 -12.39 -30.94 -24.76
N GLY A 315 -11.13 -30.50 -24.84
CA GLY A 315 -10.01 -31.20 -24.22
C GLY A 315 -10.18 -31.33 -22.70
N LEU A 316 -10.54 -30.22 -22.05
CA LEU A 316 -10.82 -30.22 -20.60
C LEU A 316 -12.06 -31.03 -20.24
N ALA A 317 -13.14 -30.97 -21.03
CA ALA A 317 -14.30 -31.83 -20.82
C ALA A 317 -13.92 -33.32 -20.92
N GLY A 318 -13.03 -33.69 -21.84
CA GLY A 318 -12.45 -35.03 -21.94
C GLY A 318 -11.65 -35.43 -20.69
N TYR A 319 -10.86 -34.51 -20.13
CA TYR A 319 -10.16 -34.72 -18.87
C TYR A 319 -11.13 -34.98 -17.70
N PHE A 320 -12.21 -34.20 -17.61
CA PHE A 320 -13.25 -34.32 -16.57
C PHE A 320 -14.24 -35.47 -16.81
N ALA A 321 -14.22 -36.13 -17.97
CA ALA A 321 -15.01 -37.32 -18.21
C ALA A 321 -14.67 -38.44 -17.21
N HIS A 322 -13.43 -38.47 -16.71
CA HIS A 322 -13.01 -39.39 -15.66
C HIS A 322 -13.52 -38.94 -14.29
N SER A 323 -14.20 -39.86 -13.58
CA SER A 323 -14.82 -39.57 -12.29
C SER A 323 -13.83 -39.13 -11.20
N SER A 324 -12.59 -39.64 -11.23
CA SER A 324 -11.52 -39.23 -10.33
C SER A 324 -11.17 -37.75 -10.49
N ASN A 325 -11.09 -37.27 -11.74
CA ASN A 325 -10.59 -35.94 -12.07
C ASN A 325 -11.65 -34.88 -11.75
N ARG A 326 -12.90 -35.09 -12.18
CA ARG A 326 -14.00 -34.14 -11.89
C ARG A 326 -14.37 -34.04 -10.41
N ASN A 327 -14.13 -35.09 -9.62
CA ASN A 327 -14.40 -35.10 -8.18
C ASN A 327 -13.24 -34.53 -7.36
N ALA A 328 -12.04 -34.45 -7.94
CA ALA A 328 -10.86 -33.90 -7.30
C ALA A 328 -10.79 -32.37 -7.44
N LEU A 329 -11.19 -31.83 -8.60
CA LEU A 329 -11.07 -30.41 -8.90
C LEU A 329 -11.95 -29.53 -8.00
N VAL A 330 -11.33 -28.55 -7.35
CA VAL A 330 -11.93 -27.54 -6.48
C VAL A 330 -11.75 -26.13 -7.04
N SER A 331 -10.61 -25.84 -7.68
CA SER A 331 -10.29 -24.53 -8.23
C SER A 331 -9.75 -24.64 -9.66
N LEU A 332 -10.27 -23.83 -10.57
CA LEU A 332 -9.83 -23.76 -11.97
C LEU A 332 -9.55 -22.31 -12.36
N THR A 333 -8.37 -22.05 -12.91
CA THR A 333 -7.98 -20.74 -13.43
C THR A 333 -7.60 -20.86 -14.90
N LEU A 334 -8.23 -20.06 -15.75
CA LEU A 334 -8.04 -20.02 -17.19
C LEU A 334 -7.69 -18.59 -17.58
N SER A 335 -6.46 -18.35 -18.06
CA SER A 335 -6.02 -17.05 -18.55
C SER A 335 -5.44 -17.19 -19.95
N THR A 336 -5.98 -16.47 -20.93
CA THR A 336 -5.46 -16.52 -22.32
C THR A 336 -5.36 -17.96 -22.86
N THR A 337 -6.48 -18.70 -22.82
CA THR A 337 -6.54 -20.11 -23.25
C THR A 337 -7.41 -20.26 -24.49
N GLY A 338 -7.42 -21.45 -25.10
CA GLY A 338 -8.39 -21.82 -26.15
C GLY A 338 -9.83 -22.03 -25.61
N VAL A 339 -10.04 -21.94 -24.30
CA VAL A 339 -11.37 -22.04 -23.68
C VAL A 339 -12.10 -20.71 -23.86
N HIS A 340 -12.90 -20.61 -24.92
CA HIS A 340 -13.76 -19.44 -25.12
C HIS A 340 -14.83 -19.32 -24.03
N PRO A 341 -15.17 -18.10 -23.56
CA PRO A 341 -16.16 -17.96 -22.49
C PRO A 341 -17.55 -18.51 -22.87
N ALA A 342 -17.88 -18.54 -24.16
CA ALA A 342 -19.11 -19.13 -24.68
C ALA A 342 -19.21 -20.65 -24.47
N THR A 343 -18.11 -21.36 -24.28
CA THR A 343 -18.07 -22.81 -24.05
C THR A 343 -17.89 -23.19 -22.59
N LEU A 344 -17.79 -22.21 -21.67
CA LEU A 344 -17.60 -22.47 -20.22
C LEU A 344 -18.68 -23.36 -19.61
N HIS A 345 -19.91 -23.29 -20.12
CA HIS A 345 -21.02 -24.14 -19.65
C HIS A 345 -20.68 -25.65 -19.75
N GLN A 346 -19.85 -26.06 -20.71
CA GLN A 346 -19.41 -27.45 -20.88
C GLN A 346 -18.50 -27.89 -19.72
N ILE A 347 -17.61 -27.00 -19.26
CA ILE A 347 -16.67 -27.27 -18.17
C ILE A 347 -17.39 -27.26 -16.83
N VAL A 348 -18.21 -26.24 -16.58
CA VAL A 348 -18.94 -26.08 -15.32
C VAL A 348 -19.92 -27.25 -15.11
N ALA A 349 -20.60 -27.69 -16.17
CA ALA A 349 -21.47 -28.88 -16.11
C ALA A 349 -20.69 -30.17 -15.83
N ALA A 350 -19.45 -30.28 -16.29
CA ALA A 350 -18.60 -31.45 -16.07
C ALA A 350 -17.95 -31.50 -14.68
N THR A 351 -17.99 -30.41 -13.90
CA THR A 351 -17.22 -30.24 -12.65
C THR A 351 -18.11 -29.97 -11.42
N PRO A 352 -18.73 -31.01 -10.83
CA PRO A 352 -19.77 -30.85 -9.81
C PRO A 352 -19.25 -30.42 -8.42
N ARG A 353 -17.93 -30.32 -8.22
CA ARG A 353 -17.28 -29.92 -6.96
C ARG A 353 -16.46 -28.64 -7.09
N LEU A 354 -16.48 -28.00 -8.25
CA LEU A 354 -15.76 -26.76 -8.50
C LEU A 354 -16.33 -25.65 -7.60
N ARG A 355 -15.49 -25.06 -6.76
CA ARG A 355 -15.84 -23.97 -5.84
C ARG A 355 -15.31 -22.63 -6.31
N ALA A 356 -14.13 -22.59 -6.91
CA ALA A 356 -13.52 -21.38 -7.42
C ALA A 356 -13.24 -21.49 -8.92
N LEU A 357 -13.74 -20.55 -9.71
CA LEU A 357 -13.44 -20.44 -11.13
C LEU A 357 -12.87 -19.05 -11.40
N SER A 358 -11.78 -18.97 -12.14
CA SER A 358 -11.21 -17.71 -12.63
C SER A 358 -11.03 -17.80 -14.13
N VAL A 359 -11.57 -16.82 -14.86
CA VAL A 359 -11.51 -16.71 -16.31
C VAL A 359 -11.05 -15.31 -16.66
N VAL A 360 -9.88 -15.21 -17.30
CA VAL A 360 -9.29 -13.97 -17.82
C VAL A 360 -9.10 -14.16 -19.32
N GLN A 361 -9.93 -13.52 -20.13
CA GLN A 361 -9.92 -13.78 -21.58
C GLN A 361 -10.24 -12.53 -22.40
N GLU A 362 -9.47 -12.34 -23.46
CA GLU A 362 -9.74 -11.35 -24.50
C GLU A 362 -10.67 -11.96 -25.58
N VAL A 363 -11.69 -11.21 -25.99
CA VAL A 363 -12.72 -11.64 -26.95
C VAL A 363 -12.87 -10.68 -28.12
N ALA A 364 -13.02 -11.22 -29.34
CA ALA A 364 -13.11 -10.44 -30.57
C ALA A 364 -14.51 -10.40 -31.22
N ARG A 365 -15.46 -11.22 -30.74
CA ARG A 365 -16.82 -11.32 -31.31
C ARG A 365 -17.85 -11.20 -30.20
N SER A 366 -19.05 -10.72 -30.51
CA SER A 366 -20.16 -10.67 -29.54
C SER A 366 -20.62 -12.06 -29.12
N PHE A 367 -21.17 -12.16 -27.91
CA PHE A 367 -21.62 -13.41 -27.33
C PHE A 367 -22.81 -14.02 -28.11
N PRO A 368 -22.73 -15.29 -28.56
CA PRO A 368 -23.79 -15.93 -29.33
C PRO A 368 -24.92 -16.48 -28.43
N ALA A 369 -25.71 -15.58 -27.83
CA ALA A 369 -26.72 -15.92 -26.81
C ALA A 369 -27.75 -16.98 -27.25
N ASP A 370 -28.16 -16.98 -28.52
CA ASP A 370 -29.18 -17.91 -29.04
C ASP A 370 -28.75 -19.39 -29.04
N LYS A 371 -27.44 -19.67 -28.91
CA LYS A 371 -26.86 -21.00 -29.04
C LYS A 371 -26.28 -21.55 -27.74
N VAL A 372 -26.28 -20.77 -26.66
CA VAL A 372 -25.55 -21.10 -25.43
C VAL A 372 -26.51 -21.12 -24.24
N PRO A 373 -26.64 -22.25 -23.51
CA PRO A 373 -27.47 -22.33 -22.32
C PRO A 373 -26.85 -21.51 -21.16
N PRO A 374 -27.64 -21.05 -20.18
CA PRO A 374 -27.13 -20.36 -18.98
C PRO A 374 -26.07 -21.16 -18.21
N LEU A 375 -25.13 -20.46 -17.56
CA LEU A 375 -24.14 -21.11 -16.69
C LEU A 375 -24.83 -21.72 -15.47
N ALA A 376 -24.64 -23.02 -15.24
CA ALA A 376 -25.27 -23.73 -14.14
C ALA A 376 -24.25 -24.51 -13.30
N SER A 377 -24.19 -24.23 -12.00
CA SER A 377 -23.33 -24.92 -11.03
C SER A 377 -23.97 -24.93 -9.65
N ARG A 378 -23.93 -26.09 -8.98
CA ARG A 378 -24.43 -26.23 -7.60
C ARG A 378 -23.37 -25.99 -6.53
N SER A 379 -22.10 -25.87 -6.91
CA SER A 379 -20.96 -25.83 -5.98
C SER A 379 -20.08 -24.59 -6.10
N LEU A 380 -20.24 -23.79 -7.16
CA LEU A 380 -19.40 -22.62 -7.41
C LEU A 380 -19.71 -21.52 -6.39
N GLU A 381 -18.72 -21.18 -5.57
CA GLU A 381 -18.79 -20.20 -4.47
C GLU A 381 -18.11 -18.87 -4.87
N LEU A 382 -16.99 -18.95 -5.58
CA LEU A 382 -16.17 -17.81 -6.01
C LEU A 382 -16.00 -17.83 -7.53
N PHE A 383 -16.33 -16.73 -8.21
CA PHE A 383 -16.18 -16.62 -9.65
C PHE A 383 -15.46 -15.32 -10.03
N HIS A 384 -14.28 -15.42 -10.63
CA HIS A 384 -13.63 -14.31 -11.32
C HIS A 384 -13.91 -14.43 -12.81
N TYR A 385 -14.60 -13.44 -13.36
CA TYR A 385 -15.02 -13.39 -14.75
C TYR A 385 -14.55 -12.06 -15.37
N GLU A 386 -13.30 -12.05 -15.80
CA GLU A 386 -12.62 -10.89 -16.36
C GLU A 386 -12.52 -11.02 -17.88
N ILE A 387 -13.49 -10.43 -18.59
CA ILE A 387 -13.56 -10.48 -20.04
C ILE A 387 -13.22 -9.11 -20.62
N THR A 388 -12.23 -9.05 -21.50
CA THR A 388 -11.80 -7.82 -22.19
C THR A 388 -12.09 -7.91 -23.69
N SER A 389 -12.32 -6.77 -24.33
CA SER A 389 -12.51 -6.73 -25.79
C SER A 389 -11.16 -6.65 -26.49
N ALA A 390 -11.03 -7.35 -27.64
CA ALA A 390 -9.81 -7.30 -28.43
C ALA A 390 -9.52 -5.88 -28.95
N SER A 391 -8.25 -5.46 -28.85
CA SER A 391 -7.78 -4.15 -29.32
C SER A 391 -7.65 -4.13 -30.85
N GLY A 392 -8.76 -4.20 -31.58
CA GLY A 392 -8.74 -4.31 -33.03
C GLY A 392 -9.97 -3.71 -33.71
N SER A 393 -9.72 -2.65 -34.50
CA SER A 393 -10.63 -1.88 -35.37
C SER A 393 -11.22 -0.63 -34.71
N TYR A 394 -10.62 0.52 -34.99
CA TYR A 394 -11.18 1.85 -34.71
C TYR A 394 -12.65 1.91 -35.16
N GLY A 395 -13.58 2.15 -34.24
CA GLY A 395 -14.99 2.44 -34.54
C GLY A 395 -16.01 1.32 -34.32
N LEU A 396 -15.62 0.12 -33.86
CA LEU A 396 -16.57 -0.92 -33.44
C LEU A 396 -16.88 -0.81 -31.94
N PRO A 397 -18.14 -0.98 -31.51
CA PRO A 397 -18.47 -1.01 -30.09
C PRO A 397 -17.78 -2.19 -29.39
N PRO A 398 -17.38 -2.04 -28.12
CA PRO A 398 -16.76 -3.12 -27.37
C PRO A 398 -17.70 -4.33 -27.31
N VAL A 399 -17.15 -5.52 -27.49
CA VAL A 399 -17.93 -6.78 -27.52
C VAL A 399 -18.09 -7.40 -26.13
N ALA A 400 -17.22 -7.07 -25.17
CA ALA A 400 -17.23 -7.58 -23.80
C ALA A 400 -18.58 -7.39 -23.05
N PRO A 401 -19.32 -6.26 -23.19
CA PRO A 401 -20.64 -6.10 -22.57
C PRO A 401 -21.63 -7.23 -22.89
N SER A 402 -21.57 -7.82 -24.09
CA SER A 402 -22.44 -8.95 -24.45
C SER A 402 -22.17 -10.22 -23.60
N TYR A 403 -20.96 -10.39 -23.09
CA TYR A 403 -20.57 -11.48 -22.20
C TYR A 403 -21.07 -11.26 -20.77
N TYR A 404 -21.03 -10.01 -20.29
CA TYR A 404 -21.57 -9.64 -18.98
C TYR A 404 -23.10 -9.71 -18.95
N ASN A 405 -23.79 -9.35 -20.05
CA ASN A 405 -25.24 -9.58 -20.21
C ASN A 405 -25.62 -11.06 -20.12
N TYR A 406 -24.83 -11.94 -20.74
CA TYR A 406 -25.02 -13.38 -20.60
C TYR A 406 -24.81 -13.86 -19.15
N LEU A 407 -23.80 -13.34 -18.45
CA LEU A 407 -23.57 -13.65 -17.04
C LEU A 407 -24.76 -13.20 -16.16
N VAL A 408 -25.28 -11.98 -16.37
CA VAL A 408 -26.49 -11.49 -15.69
C VAL A 408 -27.68 -12.41 -15.95
N SER A 409 -27.91 -12.81 -17.20
CA SER A 409 -29.00 -13.75 -17.54
C SER A 409 -28.86 -15.11 -16.82
N SER A 410 -27.62 -15.57 -16.63
CA SER A 410 -27.34 -16.80 -15.89
C SER A 410 -27.61 -16.64 -14.39
N LEU A 411 -27.19 -15.52 -13.79
CA LEU A 411 -27.46 -15.22 -12.38
C LEU A 411 -28.96 -15.12 -12.09
N VAL A 412 -29.70 -14.36 -12.89
CA VAL A 412 -31.15 -14.16 -12.71
C VAL A 412 -31.94 -15.46 -12.96
N SER A 413 -31.41 -16.37 -13.77
CA SER A 413 -32.00 -17.71 -13.94
C SER A 413 -31.85 -18.64 -12.73
N ASN A 414 -31.18 -18.19 -11.65
CA ASN A 414 -30.97 -18.93 -10.40
C ASN A 414 -30.25 -20.28 -10.58
N THR A 415 -29.42 -20.38 -11.61
CA THR A 415 -28.65 -21.60 -11.94
C THR A 415 -27.30 -21.68 -11.22
N LEU A 416 -26.92 -20.64 -10.45
CA LEU A 416 -25.70 -20.57 -9.63
C LEU A 416 -26.00 -20.40 -8.13
N PRO A 417 -26.73 -21.35 -7.49
CA PRO A 417 -27.25 -21.21 -6.11
C PRO A 417 -26.21 -21.33 -4.98
N ALA A 418 -24.92 -21.49 -5.28
CA ALA A 418 -23.85 -21.50 -4.28
C ALA A 418 -22.96 -20.26 -4.34
N LEU A 419 -23.11 -19.43 -5.38
CA LEU A 419 -22.21 -18.31 -5.65
C LEU A 419 -22.36 -17.24 -4.56
N ARG A 420 -21.23 -16.88 -3.93
CA ARG A 420 -21.14 -15.88 -2.87
C ARG A 420 -20.36 -14.67 -3.31
N ASP A 421 -19.24 -14.88 -4.00
CA ASP A 421 -18.33 -13.80 -4.38
C ASP A 421 -18.11 -13.82 -5.90
N LEU A 422 -18.37 -12.69 -6.55
CA LEU A 422 -18.27 -12.51 -8.00
C LEU A 422 -17.36 -11.32 -8.31
N TYR A 423 -16.29 -11.56 -9.06
CA TYR A 423 -15.37 -10.53 -9.54
C TYR A 423 -15.57 -10.33 -11.03
N VAL A 424 -15.84 -9.10 -11.46
CA VAL A 424 -16.14 -8.75 -12.85
C VAL A 424 -15.38 -7.51 -13.29
N ARG A 425 -14.84 -7.55 -14.51
CA ARG A 425 -14.12 -6.42 -15.10
C ARG A 425 -15.05 -5.49 -15.88
N ASP A 426 -16.12 -5.06 -15.22
CA ASP A 426 -17.14 -4.14 -15.72
C ASP A 426 -17.71 -3.31 -14.55
N SER A 427 -17.50 -1.99 -14.57
CA SER A 427 -17.95 -1.06 -13.53
C SER A 427 -19.49 -0.96 -13.46
N ASN A 428 -20.17 -1.14 -14.59
CA ASN A 428 -21.63 -1.00 -14.71
C ASN A 428 -22.39 -2.30 -14.40
N PHE A 429 -21.67 -3.37 -14.05
CA PHE A 429 -22.26 -4.68 -13.79
C PHE A 429 -23.28 -4.68 -12.65
N PRO A 430 -23.02 -4.06 -11.47
CA PRO A 430 -23.99 -4.06 -10.37
C PRO A 430 -25.32 -3.38 -10.74
N GLU A 431 -25.27 -2.27 -11.48
CA GLU A 431 -26.46 -1.57 -11.96
C GLU A 431 -27.23 -2.40 -12.99
N THR A 432 -26.50 -3.03 -13.93
CA THR A 432 -27.09 -3.90 -14.96
C THR A 432 -27.79 -5.11 -14.32
N LEU A 433 -27.23 -5.66 -13.24
CA LEU A 433 -27.84 -6.74 -12.47
C LEU A 433 -29.13 -6.30 -11.75
N LEU A 434 -29.18 -5.07 -11.22
CA LEU A 434 -30.36 -4.51 -10.54
C LEU A 434 -31.50 -4.15 -11.51
N LEU A 435 -31.15 -3.66 -12.70
CA LEU A 435 -32.10 -3.21 -13.73
C LEU A 435 -32.48 -4.32 -14.72
N ALA A 436 -31.93 -5.52 -14.57
CA ALA A 436 -32.15 -6.63 -15.50
C ALA A 436 -33.64 -7.02 -15.57
N PRO A 437 -34.27 -6.98 -16.76
CA PRO A 437 -35.63 -7.48 -16.91
C PRO A 437 -35.65 -9.00 -16.65
N PRO A 438 -36.77 -9.53 -16.12
CA PRO A 438 -36.90 -10.96 -15.86
C PRO A 438 -36.61 -11.81 -17.12
N PRO A 439 -35.88 -12.93 -17.00
CA PRO A 439 -35.50 -13.74 -18.14
C PRO A 439 -36.75 -14.30 -18.83
N ARG A 440 -36.81 -14.14 -20.15
CA ARG A 440 -37.85 -14.75 -20.99
C ARG A 440 -37.42 -16.19 -21.32
N LEU A 441 -38.33 -17.15 -21.13
CA LEU A 441 -38.10 -18.54 -21.55
C LEU A 441 -37.83 -18.59 -23.05
N PHE A 442 -36.76 -19.32 -23.43
CA PHE A 442 -36.39 -19.60 -24.82
C PHE A 442 -37.61 -20.05 -25.64
N GLY A 443 -37.85 -19.40 -26.79
CA GLY A 443 -38.77 -19.87 -27.83
C GLY A 443 -40.20 -19.34 -27.80
N GLY A 444 -40.54 -18.37 -26.95
CA GLY A 444 -41.80 -17.63 -27.05
C GLY A 444 -41.54 -16.21 -27.55
N GLY A 445 -42.25 -15.76 -28.59
CA GLY A 445 -42.30 -14.34 -28.97
C GLY A 445 -42.75 -13.45 -27.80
N GLU A 446 -43.05 -12.17 -28.06
CA GLU A 446 -43.34 -11.11 -27.05
C GLU A 446 -44.36 -11.45 -25.93
N ASN A 447 -45.06 -12.60 -26.00
CA ASN A 447 -46.11 -13.05 -25.10
C ASN A 447 -45.74 -14.26 -24.21
N GLY A 448 -44.47 -14.62 -24.04
CA GLY A 448 -44.05 -15.73 -23.15
C GLY A 448 -44.19 -15.43 -21.64
N PRO A 449 -44.40 -16.45 -20.77
CA PRO A 449 -44.53 -16.23 -19.32
C PRO A 449 -43.24 -15.68 -18.72
N GLN A 450 -43.35 -14.61 -17.92
CA GLN A 450 -42.23 -13.96 -17.24
C GLN A 450 -42.20 -14.39 -15.76
N PHE A 451 -41.09 -14.97 -15.28
CA PHE A 451 -40.85 -15.16 -13.85
C PHE A 451 -40.22 -13.90 -13.27
N ALA A 452 -40.69 -13.42 -12.11
CA ALA A 452 -40.04 -12.32 -11.39
C ALA A 452 -38.56 -12.67 -11.12
N GLY A 453 -37.66 -12.03 -11.88
CA GLY A 453 -36.22 -12.31 -11.93
C GLY A 453 -35.51 -11.68 -10.76
N VAL A 454 -35.62 -12.32 -9.60
CA VAL A 454 -34.93 -11.91 -8.38
C VAL A 454 -33.94 -13.01 -8.02
N LEU A 455 -32.71 -12.64 -7.66
CA LEU A 455 -31.72 -13.61 -7.18
C LEU A 455 -32.27 -14.33 -5.95
N ALA A 456 -32.07 -15.64 -5.85
CA ALA A 456 -32.58 -16.42 -4.73
C ALA A 456 -31.72 -16.31 -3.45
N GLN A 457 -30.54 -15.69 -3.52
CA GLN A 457 -29.55 -15.68 -2.45
C GLN A 457 -28.66 -14.42 -2.48
N PRO A 458 -28.02 -14.05 -1.35
CA PRO A 458 -27.11 -12.91 -1.32
C PRO A 458 -25.84 -13.18 -2.13
N LEU A 459 -25.34 -12.12 -2.78
CA LEU A 459 -24.17 -12.13 -3.66
C LEU A 459 -23.31 -10.89 -3.42
N ASN A 460 -22.03 -11.08 -3.14
CA ASN A 460 -21.01 -10.04 -3.09
C ASN A 460 -20.45 -9.83 -4.50
N VAL A 461 -20.59 -8.62 -5.04
CA VAL A 461 -20.07 -8.26 -6.36
C VAL A 461 -18.89 -7.32 -6.19
N TYR A 462 -17.75 -7.72 -6.74
CA TYR A 462 -16.53 -6.93 -6.85
C TYR A 462 -16.38 -6.51 -8.32
N SER A 463 -16.65 -5.25 -8.62
CA SER A 463 -16.55 -4.71 -9.98
C SER A 463 -15.33 -3.81 -10.11
N LYS A 464 -14.70 -3.85 -11.28
CA LYS A 464 -13.51 -3.04 -11.57
C LYS A 464 -13.52 -2.61 -13.04
N GLY A 465 -13.37 -1.32 -13.30
CA GLY A 465 -13.22 -0.75 -14.64
C GLY A 465 -11.91 -1.18 -15.31
N LEU A 466 -11.78 -0.91 -16.62
CA LEU A 466 -10.55 -1.22 -17.37
C LEU A 466 -9.30 -0.53 -16.79
N ASP A 467 -9.51 0.67 -16.23
CA ASP A 467 -8.45 1.56 -15.79
C ASP A 467 -8.29 1.61 -14.26
N GLU A 468 -9.28 1.16 -13.50
CA GLU A 468 -9.24 1.18 -12.02
C GLU A 468 -8.15 0.23 -11.49
N LEU A 469 -7.56 0.54 -10.34
CA LEU A 469 -6.53 -0.32 -9.70
C LEU A 469 -7.11 -1.17 -8.56
N GLU A 470 -8.20 -0.73 -7.94
CA GLU A 470 -8.86 -1.39 -6.82
C GLU A 470 -10.20 -2.01 -7.23
N TRP A 471 -10.72 -2.94 -6.42
CA TRP A 471 -12.02 -3.57 -6.65
C TRP A 471 -13.11 -2.83 -5.87
N ASN A 472 -14.15 -2.36 -6.55
CA ASN A 472 -15.32 -1.76 -5.92
C ASN A 472 -16.26 -2.85 -5.39
N PHE A 473 -16.62 -2.79 -4.11
CA PHE A 473 -17.47 -3.78 -3.46
C PHE A 473 -18.94 -3.35 -3.42
N THR A 474 -19.84 -4.19 -3.94
CA THR A 474 -21.30 -3.99 -3.92
C THR A 474 -22.00 -5.27 -3.45
N PRO A 475 -22.64 -5.28 -2.27
CA PRO A 475 -23.44 -6.42 -1.82
C PRO A 475 -24.85 -6.40 -2.45
N TYR A 476 -25.37 -7.57 -2.84
CA TYR A 476 -26.76 -7.78 -3.27
C TYR A 476 -27.48 -8.68 -2.26
N GLU A 477 -28.64 -8.23 -1.76
CA GLU A 477 -29.51 -9.02 -0.88
C GLU A 477 -30.89 -9.27 -1.53
N PRO A 478 -31.37 -10.53 -1.55
CA PRO A 478 -32.67 -10.83 -2.12
C PRO A 478 -33.83 -10.42 -1.18
N PRO A 479 -34.96 -9.91 -1.70
CA PRO A 479 -36.13 -9.57 -0.90
C PRO A 479 -36.71 -10.81 -0.20
N ALA A 480 -36.82 -10.74 1.14
CA ALA A 480 -37.32 -11.82 1.97
C ALA A 480 -38.79 -12.16 1.65
N THR A 481 -39.08 -13.40 1.27
CA THR A 481 -40.46 -13.89 1.15
C THR A 481 -40.81 -14.92 2.23
N ARG A 482 -41.73 -14.51 3.11
CA ARG A 482 -42.78 -15.24 3.86
C ARG A 482 -42.75 -15.05 5.38
N GLY A 483 -43.70 -14.26 5.87
CA GLY A 483 -44.32 -14.43 7.18
C GLY A 483 -44.36 -13.19 8.07
N ARG A 484 -45.57 -12.66 8.26
CA ARG A 484 -46.01 -11.60 9.20
C ARG A 484 -45.62 -10.15 8.84
N ARG A 485 -46.68 -9.34 8.64
CA ARG A 485 -46.64 -7.88 8.59
C ARG A 485 -46.08 -7.36 9.92
N ASP A 486 -44.90 -6.75 9.87
CA ASP A 486 -44.53 -5.65 10.75
C ASP A 486 -44.41 -4.37 9.91
N SER A 487 -44.90 -3.29 10.48
CA SER A 487 -45.23 -2.04 9.79
C SER A 487 -44.08 -1.04 9.85
N THR A 488 -43.22 -0.98 8.84
CA THR A 488 -42.29 0.18 8.66
C THR A 488 -41.92 0.52 7.21
N THR A 489 -42.65 0.09 6.18
CA THR A 489 -42.46 0.62 4.83
C THR A 489 -43.79 0.92 4.15
N ARG A 490 -44.16 2.21 4.11
CA ARG A 490 -45.22 2.68 3.19
C ARG A 490 -44.65 2.67 1.77
N PRO A 491 -45.43 2.24 0.76
CA PRO A 491 -45.06 2.34 -0.63
C PRO A 491 -45.20 3.79 -1.09
N VAL A 492 -44.21 4.30 -1.83
CA VAL A 492 -44.38 5.55 -2.57
C VAL A 492 -45.14 5.21 -3.86
N SER A 493 -46.31 5.80 -4.00
CA SER A 493 -47.27 5.57 -5.09
C SER A 493 -46.79 6.11 -6.43
N PHE A 494 -46.97 5.29 -7.48
CA PHE A 494 -46.94 5.64 -8.90
C PHE A 494 -48.36 5.99 -9.39
N HIS A 495 -48.52 7.09 -10.12
CA HIS A 495 -49.60 7.47 -11.06
C HIS A 495 -49.11 8.71 -11.82
N ASP A 496 -49.13 8.90 -13.14
CA ASP A 496 -49.73 8.26 -14.34
C ASP A 496 -48.68 8.29 -15.48
N ALA A 497 -48.54 7.36 -16.43
CA ALA A 497 -49.46 6.71 -17.38
C ALA A 497 -49.88 7.58 -18.60
N GLN A 498 -49.40 7.14 -19.78
CA GLN A 498 -49.95 7.34 -21.13
C GLN A 498 -49.75 8.67 -21.86
N LEU A 499 -48.66 8.77 -22.66
CA LEU A 499 -48.72 9.35 -24.01
C LEU A 499 -47.85 8.51 -24.97
N GLY A 500 -48.40 8.26 -26.16
CA GLY A 500 -47.90 7.29 -27.15
C GLY A 500 -46.69 7.74 -27.97
N ARG A 501 -46.29 6.83 -28.86
CA ARG A 501 -45.19 6.94 -29.84
C ARG A 501 -45.30 8.19 -30.72
N SER A 502 -44.35 9.12 -30.60
CA SER A 502 -43.41 9.56 -31.65
C SER A 502 -42.69 10.84 -31.20
N TRP A 503 -41.49 11.06 -31.76
CA TRP A 503 -40.56 12.19 -31.58
C TRP A 503 -39.50 11.99 -30.49
N GLY A 504 -38.24 12.03 -30.93
CA GLY A 504 -37.04 11.77 -30.13
C GLY A 504 -36.32 13.03 -29.69
N GLY A 505 -35.11 12.82 -29.16
CA GLY A 505 -34.15 13.85 -28.74
C GLY A 505 -34.27 14.20 -27.26
N ASP A 506 -33.16 14.02 -26.54
CA ASP A 506 -32.79 14.53 -25.21
C ASP A 506 -33.89 14.90 -24.19
N ALA A 507 -33.97 14.10 -23.10
CA ALA A 507 -34.25 14.61 -21.75
C ALA A 507 -34.10 13.52 -20.66
N ARG A 508 -33.23 13.81 -19.68
CA ARG A 508 -33.36 13.58 -18.22
C ARG A 508 -33.74 12.17 -17.74
N LYS A 509 -32.75 11.43 -17.22
CA LYS A 509 -32.99 10.34 -16.25
C LYS A 509 -32.76 10.88 -14.83
N SER A 510 -33.83 10.97 -14.07
CA SER A 510 -33.86 11.20 -12.62
C SER A 510 -33.36 9.96 -11.86
N VAL A 511 -32.45 10.12 -10.89
CA VAL A 511 -32.04 9.04 -9.98
C VAL A 511 -32.50 9.36 -8.56
N LEU A 512 -33.25 8.41 -7.98
CA LEU A 512 -33.68 8.40 -6.58
C LEU A 512 -32.54 7.95 -5.67
N VAL A 513 -32.31 8.73 -4.61
CA VAL A 513 -31.37 8.47 -3.52
C VAL A 513 -31.98 7.48 -2.52
N GLY A 514 -31.24 6.40 -2.21
CA GLY A 514 -31.58 5.44 -1.15
C GLY A 514 -30.78 5.73 0.12
N ASN A 515 -31.48 6.04 1.21
CA ASN A 515 -30.90 6.41 2.51
C ASN A 515 -30.41 5.17 3.28
N GLY A 516 -29.14 5.14 3.66
CA GLY A 516 -28.59 4.08 4.51
C GLY A 516 -29.11 4.10 5.94
N PHE A 517 -29.58 2.95 6.46
CA PHE A 517 -29.32 2.41 7.82
C PHE A 517 -30.10 1.11 8.12
N GLY A 518 -29.43 0.14 8.76
CA GLY A 518 -30.00 -1.02 9.52
C GLY A 518 -29.32 -2.36 9.15
N GLY A 519 -28.80 -3.23 10.03
CA GLY A 519 -28.75 -3.38 11.49
C GLY A 519 -27.92 -4.65 11.86
N PHE A 520 -27.58 -4.83 13.14
CA PHE A 520 -26.44 -5.60 13.69
C PHE A 520 -26.62 -7.11 14.07
N LEU A 521 -25.46 -7.80 14.22
CA LEU A 521 -25.01 -8.82 15.21
C LEU A 521 -25.13 -10.35 14.95
N ALA A 522 -23.96 -11.03 14.80
CA ALA A 522 -23.33 -11.91 15.83
C ALA A 522 -21.93 -12.42 15.38
N VAL A 523 -20.95 -12.35 16.30
CA VAL A 523 -19.52 -12.76 16.18
C VAL A 523 -19.37 -14.26 16.53
N PRO A 524 -18.24 -14.93 16.20
CA PRO A 524 -17.28 -15.19 17.28
C PRO A 524 -15.77 -15.16 16.88
N VAL A 525 -15.03 -14.38 17.69
CA VAL A 525 -13.62 -14.46 18.13
C VAL A 525 -12.50 -14.64 17.10
N ASP A 526 -11.54 -13.70 17.09
CA ASP A 526 -10.13 -14.06 16.97
C ASP A 526 -9.25 -13.24 17.92
N ASN A 527 -8.29 -13.93 18.51
CA ASN A 527 -7.56 -13.58 19.72
C ASN A 527 -6.46 -12.55 19.45
N GLU A 528 -6.43 -11.45 20.21
CA GLU A 528 -5.31 -10.52 20.20
C GLU A 528 -3.98 -11.23 20.52
N ARG A 529 -3.01 -10.99 19.66
CA ARG A 529 -1.68 -11.58 19.67
C ARG A 529 -0.74 -10.83 20.63
N PRO A 530 0.06 -11.51 21.47
CA PRO A 530 1.06 -10.84 22.31
C PRO A 530 2.15 -10.19 21.45
N ARG A 531 2.32 -8.87 21.55
CA ARG A 531 3.42 -8.15 20.88
C ARG A 531 4.75 -8.51 21.51
N SER A 532 5.77 -8.67 20.66
CA SER A 532 7.09 -9.13 21.05
C SER A 532 7.93 -8.11 21.85
N SER A 533 8.52 -8.52 22.97
CA SER A 533 9.54 -7.91 23.84
C SER A 533 10.80 -7.38 23.11
N GLY A 534 10.65 -6.21 22.50
CA GLY A 534 11.77 -5.26 22.37
C GLY A 534 12.09 -4.74 23.76
N GLY A 535 13.32 -4.94 24.23
CA GLY A 535 13.76 -4.54 25.56
C GLY A 535 13.22 -3.16 25.94
N TRP A 536 12.57 -3.13 27.11
CA TRP A 536 12.02 -1.93 27.71
C TRP A 536 13.08 -0.82 27.77
N ARG A 537 12.98 0.15 26.87
CA ARG A 537 12.89 1.53 27.31
C ARG A 537 11.42 1.93 27.25
N ARG A 538 10.96 2.57 28.33
CA ARG A 538 9.84 3.53 28.35
C ARG A 538 9.76 4.22 26.97
N GLU A 539 8.61 4.33 26.32
CA GLU A 539 7.35 4.81 26.84
C GLU A 539 6.23 4.61 25.79
N SER A 540 4.99 4.63 26.28
CA SER A 540 3.79 5.16 25.61
C SER A 540 2.99 4.31 24.59
N ARG A 541 1.69 4.61 24.64
CA ARG A 541 0.58 4.42 23.68
C ARG A 541 -0.10 3.05 23.57
N GLN A 542 -1.27 2.99 24.24
CA GLN A 542 -2.61 3.06 23.63
C GLN A 542 -2.90 2.17 22.42
N ASP A 543 -4.03 1.48 22.45
CA ASP A 543 -5.19 1.84 21.62
C ASP A 543 -6.29 0.78 21.73
N LEU A 544 -7.47 1.20 22.18
CA LEU A 544 -8.75 0.73 21.68
C LEU A 544 -9.71 1.92 21.84
N TRP A 545 -10.13 2.52 20.72
CA TRP A 545 -11.52 2.51 20.25
C TRP A 545 -11.69 3.47 19.06
N ARG A 546 -11.99 2.86 17.91
CA ARG A 546 -12.70 3.49 16.78
C ARG A 546 -14.12 3.88 17.24
N LEU A 547 -14.57 5.06 16.86
CA LEU A 547 -15.99 5.35 16.66
C LEU A 547 -16.17 6.09 15.33
N LYS A 548 -17.03 5.49 14.50
CA LYS A 548 -17.69 6.05 13.31
C LYS A 548 -18.29 7.43 13.61
N HIS A 549 -18.38 8.31 12.62
CA HIS A 549 -19.64 8.89 12.11
C HIS A 549 -19.36 9.65 10.80
N ASN A 550 -20.14 9.34 9.75
CA ASN A 550 -20.20 10.02 8.46
C ASN A 550 -20.99 11.32 8.59
N THR A 551 -20.51 12.35 7.91
CA THR A 551 -21.33 13.32 7.17
C THR A 551 -20.62 13.54 5.83
N ASP A 552 -21.12 12.88 4.78
CA ASP A 552 -20.58 12.94 3.42
C ASP A 552 -20.90 14.30 2.78
N ILE A 553 -19.87 15.14 2.67
CA ILE A 553 -19.84 16.28 1.74
C ILE A 553 -19.09 15.79 0.50
N HIS A 554 -19.82 15.61 -0.60
CA HIS A 554 -19.29 15.11 -1.87
C HIS A 554 -18.45 16.18 -2.57
N LEU A 555 -17.17 16.27 -2.22
CA LEU A 555 -16.16 16.91 -3.07
C LEU A 555 -15.64 15.91 -4.10
N HIS A 556 -15.97 16.16 -5.36
CA HIS A 556 -15.52 15.35 -6.49
C HIS A 556 -14.06 15.67 -6.84
N ARG A 557 -13.17 14.70 -6.56
CA ARG A 557 -11.88 14.40 -7.23
C ARG A 557 -11.21 15.60 -7.93
N SER A 558 -10.59 16.48 -7.16
CA SER A 558 -9.65 17.49 -7.65
C SER A 558 -8.21 16.97 -7.48
N PHE A 559 -7.45 16.94 -8.57
CA PHE A 559 -6.00 16.78 -8.53
C PHE A 559 -5.40 18.12 -8.10
N THR A 560 -5.23 18.33 -6.79
CA THR A 560 -4.31 19.37 -6.32
C THR A 560 -2.93 18.72 -6.28
N CYS A 561 -2.11 19.13 -7.25
CA CYS A 561 -0.67 18.92 -7.40
C CYS A 561 -0.08 17.73 -6.60
N LEU A 562 -0.39 16.51 -7.02
CA LEU A 562 0.18 15.30 -6.40
C LEU A 562 1.61 15.09 -6.93
N TYR A 563 2.61 15.10 -6.05
CA TYR A 563 3.88 14.43 -6.36
C TYR A 563 3.63 12.93 -6.57
N CYS A 564 3.39 12.51 -7.82
CA CYS A 564 3.30 11.09 -8.16
C CYS A 564 4.69 10.55 -8.48
N ILE A 565 5.44 10.10 -7.47
CA ILE A 565 6.51 9.11 -7.74
C ILE A 565 5.82 7.76 -7.94
N VAL A 566 5.66 7.36 -9.21
CA VAL A 566 5.12 6.04 -9.55
C VAL A 566 6.01 4.94 -8.96
N PRO A 567 5.45 3.97 -8.22
CA PRO A 567 6.20 2.89 -7.60
C PRO A 567 6.65 1.90 -8.68
N LYS A 568 7.81 2.17 -9.27
CA LYS A 568 8.59 1.11 -9.94
C LYS A 568 10.10 1.17 -9.71
N GLN A 569 10.61 2.21 -9.06
CA GLN A 569 11.93 2.21 -8.45
C GLN A 569 11.88 3.05 -7.17
N LEU A 570 12.01 2.39 -6.01
CA LEU A 570 12.46 3.08 -4.80
C LEU A 570 13.75 3.82 -5.16
N ASN A 571 13.71 5.16 -5.17
CA ASN A 571 14.90 5.98 -5.40
C ASN A 571 15.97 5.55 -4.38
N ARG A 572 17.08 4.98 -4.86
CA ARG A 572 18.13 4.37 -4.02
C ARG A 572 18.72 5.34 -2.99
N ASN A 573 18.52 6.64 -3.16
CA ASN A 573 19.10 7.70 -2.36
C ASN A 573 18.12 8.43 -1.43
N GLY A 574 16.81 8.13 -1.48
CA GLY A 574 15.82 8.77 -0.59
C GLY A 574 15.28 10.13 -1.05
N GLU A 575 15.70 10.67 -2.19
CA GLU A 575 15.26 11.99 -2.66
C GLU A 575 13.80 11.99 -3.11
N GLY A 576 13.02 13.00 -2.69
CA GLY A 576 11.57 13.07 -2.90
C GLY A 576 10.74 12.34 -1.85
N ARG A 577 11.36 11.69 -0.87
CA ARG A 577 10.65 11.01 0.22
C ARG A 577 9.89 12.00 1.11
N LEU A 578 10.55 13.10 1.47
CA LEU A 578 10.01 14.20 2.27
C LEU A 578 9.66 15.39 1.36
N PRO A 579 8.82 16.33 1.82
CA PRO A 579 8.51 17.52 1.04
C PRO A 579 9.78 18.29 0.67
N ALA A 580 9.82 18.84 -0.55
CA ALA A 580 10.98 19.60 -0.99
C ALA A 580 11.05 20.96 -0.28
N LEU A 581 12.27 21.38 0.11
CA LEU A 581 12.53 22.69 0.69
C LEU A 581 13.45 23.47 -0.25
N GLY A 582 13.07 24.69 -0.63
CA GLY A 582 13.85 25.46 -1.59
C GLY A 582 13.41 26.90 -1.79
N TRP A 583 13.79 27.45 -2.92
CA TRP A 583 13.44 28.79 -3.39
C TRP A 583 13.10 28.74 -4.89
N ASN A 584 12.12 29.53 -5.32
CA ASN A 584 11.73 29.68 -6.73
C ASN A 584 11.62 31.17 -7.10
N SER A 585 12.00 31.50 -8.33
CA SER A 585 12.03 32.87 -8.85
C SER A 585 10.67 33.50 -9.18
N TRP A 586 9.59 32.74 -9.35
CA TRP A 586 8.33 33.24 -9.93
C TRP A 586 7.68 34.36 -9.12
N ASN A 587 7.31 34.11 -7.85
CA ASN A 587 6.65 35.11 -7.02
C ASN A 587 7.57 36.31 -6.72
N ALA A 588 8.89 36.11 -6.80
CA ALA A 588 9.88 37.15 -6.55
C ALA A 588 10.06 38.10 -7.75
N PHE A 589 10.08 37.55 -8.98
CA PHE A 589 10.58 38.27 -10.15
C PHE A 589 9.74 38.10 -11.42
N ASN A 590 8.75 37.20 -11.43
CA ASN A 590 8.00 36.82 -12.63
C ASN A 590 8.94 36.51 -13.80
N CYS A 591 8.73 37.12 -14.97
CA CYS A 591 9.62 36.98 -16.13
C CYS A 591 10.95 37.76 -16.05
N ASP A 592 11.13 38.67 -15.08
CA ASP A 592 12.33 39.49 -14.94
C ASP A 592 13.45 38.73 -14.19
N ILE A 593 13.88 37.62 -14.79
CA ILE A 593 14.95 36.76 -14.26
C ILE A 593 16.22 36.86 -15.10
N ASN A 594 17.37 36.70 -14.45
CA ASN A 594 18.67 36.52 -15.08
C ASN A 594 19.59 35.71 -14.17
N ALA A 595 20.74 35.26 -14.69
CA ALA A 595 21.69 34.44 -13.94
C ALA A 595 22.17 35.10 -12.62
N THR A 596 22.30 36.43 -12.59
CA THR A 596 22.72 37.17 -11.39
C THR A 596 21.67 37.08 -10.29
N LYS A 597 20.39 37.34 -10.58
CA LYS A 597 19.30 37.23 -9.59
C LYS A 597 19.21 35.84 -8.97
N ILE A 598 19.32 34.80 -9.80
CA ILE A 598 19.28 33.41 -9.31
C ILE A 598 20.51 33.07 -8.45
N LEU A 599 21.70 33.53 -8.84
CA LEU A 599 22.91 33.36 -8.02
C LEU A 599 22.81 34.09 -6.69
N THR A 600 22.31 35.34 -6.69
CA THR A 600 22.10 36.10 -5.46
C THR A 600 21.13 35.37 -4.53
N ALA A 601 20.02 34.82 -5.03
CA ALA A 601 19.11 34.01 -4.22
C ALA A 601 19.82 32.77 -3.63
N ALA A 602 20.60 32.05 -4.44
CA ALA A 602 21.38 30.89 -3.99
C ALA A 602 22.41 31.25 -2.89
N GLU A 603 23.10 32.38 -3.06
CA GLU A 603 24.03 32.90 -2.06
C GLU A 603 23.30 33.27 -0.77
N GLN A 604 22.13 33.90 -0.84
CA GLN A 604 21.34 34.26 0.34
C GLN A 604 20.76 33.03 1.05
N VAL A 605 20.36 31.97 0.34
CA VAL A 605 19.97 30.70 0.98
C VAL A 605 21.10 30.16 1.87
N VAL A 606 22.36 30.32 1.46
CA VAL A 606 23.53 29.95 2.27
C VAL A 606 23.78 30.97 3.38
N ASN A 607 23.88 32.26 3.04
CA ASN A 607 24.27 33.33 3.97
C ASN A 607 23.27 33.52 5.12
N LEU A 608 21.98 33.37 4.83
CA LEU A 608 20.90 33.46 5.81
C LEU A 608 20.74 32.15 6.63
N GLY A 609 21.53 31.11 6.32
CA GLY A 609 21.51 29.82 6.99
C GLY A 609 20.28 28.95 6.69
N LEU A 610 19.55 29.24 5.61
CA LEU A 610 18.39 28.46 5.17
C LEU A 610 18.83 27.08 4.67
N LYS A 611 19.98 26.99 4.01
CA LYS A 611 20.56 25.71 3.58
C LYS A 611 20.71 24.71 4.73
N ASP A 612 21.19 25.15 5.88
CA ASP A 612 21.41 24.29 7.06
C ASP A 612 20.10 23.77 7.67
N LEU A 613 18.98 24.42 7.35
CA LEU A 613 17.63 24.02 7.73
C LEU A 613 16.96 23.10 6.70
N GLY A 614 17.64 22.81 5.58
CA GLY A 614 17.19 21.88 4.55
C GLY A 614 16.73 22.53 3.25
N TYR A 615 16.66 23.86 3.16
CA TYR A 615 16.33 24.56 1.90
C TYR A 615 17.47 24.39 0.90
N GLU A 616 17.35 23.39 0.03
CA GLU A 616 18.45 22.95 -0.85
C GLU A 616 18.16 23.17 -2.33
N TYR A 617 16.91 23.38 -2.75
CA TYR A 617 16.55 23.57 -4.16
C TYR A 617 16.51 25.04 -4.55
N ILE A 618 17.22 25.42 -5.61
CA ILE A 618 17.14 26.73 -6.28
C ILE A 618 16.49 26.52 -7.64
N ASN A 619 15.21 26.89 -7.74
CA ASN A 619 14.37 26.63 -8.91
C ASN A 619 14.32 27.86 -9.82
N ILE A 620 14.65 27.66 -11.09
CA ILE A 620 14.50 28.65 -12.15
C ILE A 620 13.13 28.45 -12.79
N ASP A 621 12.27 29.45 -12.68
CA ASP A 621 10.91 29.39 -13.22
C ASP A 621 10.84 29.82 -14.71
N ASP A 622 9.64 30.12 -15.23
CA ASP A 622 9.42 30.45 -16.63
C ASP A 622 10.25 31.67 -17.12
N CYS A 623 10.25 31.89 -18.44
CA CYS A 623 10.91 32.99 -19.13
C CYS A 623 12.46 32.92 -19.14
N TRP A 624 13.04 31.74 -18.88
CA TRP A 624 14.49 31.51 -18.95
C TRP A 624 15.03 31.22 -20.35
N SER A 625 14.20 30.71 -21.25
CA SER A 625 14.57 30.31 -22.61
C SER A 625 14.21 31.36 -23.66
N VAL A 626 14.84 31.28 -24.83
CA VAL A 626 14.37 31.96 -26.04
C VAL A 626 12.95 31.49 -26.36
N LYS A 627 11.97 32.41 -26.38
CA LYS A 627 10.55 32.06 -26.49
C LYS A 627 10.14 31.67 -27.92
N ASP A 628 10.76 32.27 -28.93
CA ASP A 628 10.23 32.24 -30.30
C ASP A 628 10.69 31.05 -31.14
N HIS A 629 11.75 30.34 -30.74
CA HIS A 629 12.29 29.22 -31.51
C HIS A 629 13.16 28.28 -30.68
N ARG A 630 13.36 27.08 -31.22
CA ARG A 630 14.33 26.09 -30.74
C ARG A 630 15.59 26.12 -31.60
N ASP A 631 16.64 25.45 -31.14
CA ASP A 631 17.84 25.27 -31.95
C ASP A 631 17.47 24.55 -33.27
N PRO A 632 17.75 25.15 -34.44
CA PRO A 632 17.25 24.64 -35.72
C PRO A 632 17.81 23.27 -36.08
N ASN A 633 19.00 22.91 -35.56
CA ASN A 633 19.66 21.64 -35.89
C ASN A 633 19.31 20.53 -34.90
N THR A 634 19.29 20.85 -33.60
CA THR A 634 19.13 19.89 -32.51
C THR A 634 17.73 19.83 -31.95
N GLN A 635 16.87 20.80 -32.30
CA GLN A 635 15.51 20.98 -31.78
C GLN A 635 15.45 21.15 -30.25
N ARG A 636 16.57 21.51 -29.62
CA ARG A 636 16.68 21.73 -28.17
C ARG A 636 16.18 23.12 -27.78
N ILE A 637 15.71 23.26 -26.54
CA ILE A 637 15.41 24.56 -25.93
C ILE A 637 16.72 25.33 -25.76
N ILE A 638 16.73 26.61 -26.14
CA ILE A 638 17.90 27.49 -26.03
C ILE A 638 17.73 28.38 -24.80
N PRO A 639 18.66 28.39 -23.83
CA PRO A 639 18.68 29.41 -22.78
C PRO A 639 18.84 30.81 -23.40
N ASP A 640 18.09 31.80 -22.92
CA ASP A 640 18.25 33.18 -23.42
C ASP A 640 19.69 33.66 -23.15
N PRO A 641 20.49 33.98 -24.19
CA PRO A 641 21.90 34.31 -24.03
C PRO A 641 22.15 35.66 -23.36
N THR A 642 21.14 36.54 -23.32
CA THR A 642 21.21 37.82 -22.62
C THR A 642 20.95 37.62 -21.13
N LYS A 643 19.98 36.77 -20.76
CA LYS A 643 19.69 36.44 -19.36
C LYS A 643 20.70 35.47 -18.74
N PHE A 644 21.19 34.51 -19.53
CA PHE A 644 22.08 33.43 -19.13
C PHE A 644 23.28 33.30 -20.09
N PRO A 645 24.24 34.23 -20.05
CA PRO A 645 25.36 34.27 -21.01
C PRO A 645 26.27 33.02 -20.99
N ASN A 646 26.31 32.31 -19.86
CA ASN A 646 27.07 31.06 -19.70
C ASN A 646 26.16 29.81 -19.81
N GLY A 647 24.93 29.98 -20.27
CA GLY A 647 23.88 28.95 -20.26
C GLY A 647 23.48 28.49 -18.86
N ILE A 648 22.47 27.62 -18.80
CA ILE A 648 21.99 27.03 -17.54
C ILE A 648 23.06 26.13 -16.89
N SER A 649 23.91 25.47 -17.68
CA SER A 649 24.97 24.60 -17.15
C SER A 649 26.02 25.39 -16.35
N GLY A 650 26.38 26.60 -16.79
CA GLY A 650 27.30 27.47 -16.07
C GLY A 650 26.73 27.96 -14.74
N LEU A 651 25.44 28.31 -14.73
CA LEU A 651 24.70 28.67 -13.52
C LEU A 651 24.61 27.47 -12.56
N ALA A 652 24.22 26.30 -13.06
CA ALA A 652 24.07 25.10 -12.26
C ALA A 652 25.40 24.63 -11.64
N SER A 653 26.51 24.79 -12.34
CA SER A 653 27.84 24.47 -11.80
C SER A 653 28.19 25.32 -10.58
N GLN A 654 27.81 26.61 -10.60
CA GLN A 654 28.03 27.51 -9.46
C GLN A 654 27.15 27.15 -8.27
N ILE A 655 25.85 26.90 -8.51
CA ILE A 655 24.90 26.51 -7.46
C ILE A 655 25.30 25.16 -6.83
N HIS A 656 25.68 24.17 -7.64
CA HIS A 656 26.21 22.90 -7.10
C HIS A 656 27.53 23.11 -6.32
N GLY A 657 28.36 24.07 -6.72
CA GLY A 657 29.58 24.46 -5.99
C GLY A 657 29.28 24.99 -4.58
N MET A 658 28.10 25.56 -4.37
CA MET A 658 27.60 25.98 -3.05
C MET A 658 26.95 24.81 -2.27
N GLY A 659 26.90 23.61 -2.84
CA GLY A 659 26.25 22.42 -2.27
C GLY A 659 24.72 22.50 -2.27
N LEU A 660 24.14 23.27 -3.19
CA LEU A 660 22.70 23.37 -3.44
C LEU A 660 22.33 22.57 -4.69
N LYS A 661 21.02 22.33 -4.87
CA LYS A 661 20.41 21.66 -6.02
C LYS A 661 19.77 22.71 -6.93
N VAL A 662 19.67 22.39 -8.23
CA VAL A 662 19.02 23.25 -9.22
C VAL A 662 17.74 22.59 -9.72
N GLY A 663 16.65 23.34 -9.67
CA GLY A 663 15.42 23.05 -10.42
C GLY A 663 15.35 23.93 -11.67
N ILE A 664 14.65 23.43 -12.68
CA ILE A 664 14.35 24.21 -13.88
C ILE A 664 12.92 23.96 -14.30
N TYR A 665 12.28 25.01 -14.77
CA TYR A 665 10.96 24.99 -15.34
C TYR A 665 11.03 24.58 -16.80
N SER A 666 10.09 23.75 -17.22
CA SER A 666 9.78 23.63 -18.62
C SER A 666 8.29 23.51 -18.72
N ASN A 667 7.73 24.34 -19.58
CA ASN A 667 6.53 23.95 -20.28
C ASN A 667 6.91 22.71 -21.08
N LEU A 668 6.34 21.55 -20.72
CA LEU A 668 5.88 20.66 -21.79
C LEU A 668 5.18 21.59 -22.81
N LYS A 669 5.11 21.23 -24.09
CA LYS A 669 4.23 21.94 -25.02
C LYS A 669 2.73 21.78 -24.66
N TYR A 670 2.43 21.54 -23.37
CA TYR A 670 1.25 21.10 -22.67
C TYR A 670 1.48 21.15 -21.13
N ASP A 671 2.04 22.22 -20.57
CA ASP A 671 1.48 22.72 -19.30
C ASP A 671 0.00 23.02 -19.59
N ASN A 672 -0.92 22.85 -18.64
CA ASN A 672 -2.33 22.98 -18.97
C ASN A 672 -2.74 24.38 -19.50
N CYS A 673 -1.81 25.33 -19.50
CA CYS A 673 -1.91 26.67 -20.09
C CYS A 673 -1.80 26.70 -21.64
N GLY A 674 -1.11 25.73 -22.26
CA GLY A 674 -0.69 25.79 -23.68
C GLY A 674 -0.95 24.53 -24.49
N VAL A 675 -1.95 23.73 -24.11
CA VAL A 675 -2.22 22.38 -24.66
C VAL A 675 -2.88 22.45 -26.05
N PRO A 676 -2.27 21.94 -27.14
CA PRO A 676 -2.98 21.70 -28.39
C PRO A 676 -4.30 20.97 -28.21
N GLN A 677 -5.32 21.42 -28.94
CA GLN A 677 -6.71 20.95 -28.81
C GLN A 677 -6.88 19.43 -28.95
N ASN A 678 -5.95 18.74 -29.63
CA ASN A 678 -5.94 17.27 -29.75
C ASN A 678 -5.32 16.54 -28.55
N TRP A 679 -4.80 17.26 -27.54
CA TRP A 679 -4.21 16.75 -26.30
C TRP A 679 -4.88 17.30 -25.03
N THR A 680 -5.94 18.10 -25.16
CA THR A 680 -6.78 18.51 -24.01
C THR A 680 -7.65 17.35 -23.56
N ASP A 681 -7.92 17.24 -22.25
CA ASP A 681 -8.79 16.19 -21.72
C ASP A 681 -10.18 16.22 -22.37
N GLN A 682 -10.78 15.03 -22.47
CA GLN A 682 -12.13 14.90 -23.02
C GLN A 682 -13.14 15.61 -22.12
N TYR A 683 -13.01 15.44 -20.81
CA TYR A 683 -13.90 16.01 -19.81
C TYR A 683 -13.19 17.08 -18.99
N SER A 684 -13.96 18.08 -18.57
CA SER A 684 -13.56 19.06 -17.57
C SER A 684 -13.65 18.44 -16.18
N PHE A 685 -12.55 18.49 -15.45
CA PHE A 685 -12.52 18.20 -14.01
C PHE A 685 -13.00 19.45 -13.25
N CYS A 686 -13.32 19.28 -11.97
CA CYS A 686 -13.68 20.38 -11.10
C CYS A 686 -12.41 21.01 -10.52
N VAL A 687 -12.09 22.23 -10.96
CA VAL A 687 -11.21 23.16 -10.23
C VAL A 687 -12.15 24.07 -9.44
N PRO A 688 -12.19 23.99 -8.10
CA PRO A 688 -12.92 24.97 -7.30
C PRO A 688 -12.31 26.37 -7.45
N ASP A 689 -10.99 26.42 -7.67
CA ASP A 689 -10.16 27.55 -8.09
C ASP A 689 -10.36 27.96 -9.57
N SER A 690 -11.19 28.98 -9.82
CA SER A 690 -11.43 29.53 -11.16
C SER A 690 -10.83 30.93 -11.30
N TYR A 691 -10.14 31.18 -12.42
CA TYR A 691 -9.55 32.49 -12.77
C TYR A 691 -10.60 33.60 -13.00
N ASP A 692 -11.89 33.25 -13.08
CA ASP A 692 -13.02 34.13 -13.43
C ASP A 692 -13.79 34.69 -12.20
N ASP A 693 -13.14 34.83 -11.03
CA ASP A 693 -13.71 35.40 -9.78
C ASP A 693 -14.92 34.63 -9.19
N THR A 694 -15.30 33.48 -9.75
CA THR A 694 -16.41 32.67 -9.25
C THR A 694 -15.90 31.51 -8.42
N VAL A 695 -15.67 31.73 -7.12
CA VAL A 695 -15.52 30.65 -6.15
C VAL A 695 -16.81 29.84 -6.17
N PHE A 696 -16.71 28.56 -6.51
CA PHE A 696 -17.93 27.76 -6.62
C PHE A 696 -18.51 27.39 -5.25
N PRO A 697 -19.85 27.49 -5.04
CA PRO A 697 -20.47 27.15 -3.77
C PRO A 697 -20.21 25.69 -3.36
N ASN A 698 -19.81 25.48 -2.10
CA ASN A 698 -19.55 24.16 -1.50
C ASN A 698 -18.48 23.31 -2.22
N GLY A 699 -17.59 23.91 -3.00
CA GLY A 699 -16.55 23.17 -3.73
C GLY A 699 -17.13 22.27 -4.83
N THR A 700 -18.37 22.51 -5.21
CA THR A 700 -19.04 21.84 -6.33
C THR A 700 -18.89 22.71 -7.56
N CYS A 701 -18.54 22.16 -8.72
CA CYS A 701 -18.47 22.92 -9.97
C CYS A 701 -19.75 22.67 -10.80
N PRO A 702 -20.89 23.33 -10.51
CA PRO A 702 -22.18 23.04 -11.14
C PRO A 702 -22.24 23.42 -12.63
N ASP A 703 -21.36 24.32 -13.08
CA ASP A 703 -21.40 24.91 -14.42
C ASP A 703 -20.27 24.40 -15.35
N LEU A 704 -19.69 23.22 -15.05
CA LEU A 704 -18.72 22.61 -15.95
C LEU A 704 -19.37 22.41 -17.33
N SER A 705 -18.71 22.90 -18.38
CA SER A 705 -19.20 22.79 -19.77
C SER A 705 -19.24 21.34 -20.26
N ASN A 706 -18.36 20.48 -19.73
CA ASN A 706 -18.33 19.05 -20.03
C ASN A 706 -17.83 18.22 -18.83
N PRO A 707 -18.63 18.05 -17.75
CA PRO A 707 -18.20 17.35 -16.55
C PRO A 707 -17.90 15.88 -16.85
N ALA A 708 -16.91 15.32 -16.15
CA ALA A 708 -16.61 13.90 -16.25
C ALA A 708 -17.71 13.04 -15.59
N PRO A 709 -18.05 11.86 -16.15
CA PRO A 709 -18.86 10.86 -15.47
C PRO A 709 -18.29 10.48 -14.09
N ALA A 710 -19.14 10.07 -13.15
CA ALA A 710 -18.72 9.76 -11.78
C ALA A 710 -17.68 8.62 -11.69
N ASP A 711 -17.67 7.71 -12.66
CA ASP A 711 -16.75 6.58 -12.82
C ASP A 711 -15.57 6.88 -13.75
N TYR A 712 -15.43 8.12 -14.23
CA TYR A 712 -14.31 8.49 -15.09
C TYR A 712 -12.97 8.32 -14.35
N ASN A 713 -12.07 7.57 -14.97
CA ASN A 713 -10.74 7.37 -14.44
C ASN A 713 -9.77 8.44 -14.97
N TRP A 714 -9.40 9.36 -14.08
CA TRP A 714 -8.41 10.40 -14.36
C TRP A 714 -7.00 9.87 -14.65
N SER A 715 -6.66 8.63 -14.29
CA SER A 715 -5.33 8.07 -14.58
C SER A 715 -5.09 7.78 -16.07
N THR A 716 -6.16 7.72 -16.88
CA THR A 716 -6.06 7.52 -18.34
C THR A 716 -6.34 8.79 -19.14
N SER A 717 -6.57 9.91 -18.45
CA SER A 717 -6.74 11.22 -19.08
C SER A 717 -5.50 11.61 -19.89
N ARG A 718 -5.68 12.53 -20.85
CA ARG A 718 -4.57 13.08 -21.61
C ARG A 718 -3.63 13.85 -20.70
N THR A 719 -4.14 14.47 -19.64
CA THR A 719 -3.35 15.05 -18.55
C THR A 719 -2.42 14.02 -17.91
N ALA A 720 -2.93 12.88 -17.45
CA ALA A 720 -2.11 11.82 -16.88
C ALA A 720 -1.08 11.27 -17.88
N GLN A 721 -1.44 11.17 -19.16
CA GLN A 721 -0.52 10.76 -20.23
C GLN A 721 0.60 11.78 -20.46
N ARG A 722 0.32 13.09 -20.40
CA ARG A 722 1.32 14.16 -20.54
C ARG A 722 2.38 14.08 -19.43
N TYR A 723 1.96 14.01 -18.17
CA TYR A 723 2.87 13.89 -17.04
C TYR A 723 3.62 12.55 -17.05
N THR A 724 2.95 11.45 -17.45
CA THR A 724 3.60 10.13 -17.61
C THR A 724 4.69 10.14 -18.66
N ALA A 725 4.47 10.83 -19.80
CA ALA A 725 5.47 10.91 -20.86
C ALA A 725 6.75 11.61 -20.40
N MET A 726 6.64 12.71 -19.65
CA MET A 726 7.79 13.39 -19.07
C MET A 726 8.45 12.55 -17.98
N ARG A 727 7.69 11.92 -17.08
CA ARG A 727 8.21 10.99 -16.08
C ARG A 727 9.11 9.93 -16.72
N ASP A 728 8.63 9.27 -17.77
CA ASP A 728 9.38 8.21 -18.44
C ASP A 728 10.62 8.73 -19.17
N ALA A 729 10.55 9.95 -19.73
CA ALA A 729 11.71 10.62 -20.31
C ALA A 729 12.79 10.96 -19.25
N LEU A 730 12.38 11.42 -18.07
CA LEU A 730 13.30 11.72 -16.96
C LEU A 730 13.95 10.42 -16.43
N LEU A 731 13.21 9.32 -16.32
CA LEU A 731 13.74 8.02 -15.91
C LEU A 731 14.76 7.43 -16.90
N ALA A 732 14.67 7.80 -18.18
CA ALA A 732 15.61 7.35 -19.21
C ALA A 732 16.98 8.04 -19.14
N VAL A 733 17.11 9.13 -18.38
CA VAL A 733 18.36 9.88 -18.22
C VAL A 733 19.12 9.39 -16.99
N ASN A 734 20.45 9.25 -17.10
CA ASN A 734 21.32 8.84 -15.99
C ASN A 734 21.59 9.99 -14.99
N ARG A 735 20.52 10.64 -14.50
CA ARG A 735 20.54 11.70 -13.49
C ARG A 735 19.22 11.70 -12.74
N THR A 736 19.26 11.68 -11.41
CA THR A 736 18.04 11.82 -10.60
C THR A 736 17.48 13.24 -10.73
N ILE A 737 16.21 13.34 -11.12
CA ILE A 737 15.47 14.59 -11.23
C ILE A 737 14.17 14.39 -10.47
N LEU A 738 13.96 15.19 -9.42
CA LEU A 738 12.68 15.24 -8.72
C LEU A 738 11.66 15.93 -9.65
N TYR A 739 10.54 15.26 -9.90
CA TYR A 739 9.53 15.74 -10.84
C TYR A 739 8.33 16.34 -10.09
N SER A 740 8.18 17.66 -10.15
CA SER A 740 6.99 18.38 -9.65
C SER A 740 5.96 18.53 -10.78
N LEU A 741 4.67 18.30 -10.48
CA LEU A 741 3.58 18.27 -11.44
C LEU A 741 2.69 19.52 -11.27
N CYS A 742 3.12 20.68 -11.78
CA CYS A 742 2.27 21.87 -11.78
C CYS A 742 1.16 21.74 -12.83
N ASP A 743 -0.09 21.59 -12.38
CA ASP A 743 -1.28 21.42 -13.21
C ASP A 743 -2.40 22.36 -12.72
N TRP A 744 -2.17 23.69 -12.78
CA TRP A 744 -3.07 24.82 -12.39
C TRP A 744 -2.72 25.56 -11.10
N GLY A 745 -3.24 26.80 -11.05
CA GLY A 745 -3.23 27.75 -9.93
C GLY A 745 -2.33 28.96 -10.17
N PRO A 746 -2.84 30.20 -10.25
CA PRO A 746 -2.05 31.36 -9.89
C PRO A 746 -1.94 31.44 -8.35
N GLY A 747 -0.71 31.44 -7.83
CA GLY A 747 -0.45 31.95 -6.49
C GLY A 747 -0.70 33.47 -6.43
N GLY A 748 -0.99 33.98 -5.24
CA GLY A 748 -1.18 35.41 -5.02
C GLY A 748 -0.99 35.78 -3.55
N PRO A 749 -0.34 36.91 -3.24
CA PRO A 749 -0.04 37.31 -1.87
C PRO A 749 -1.22 38.03 -1.20
N GLU A 750 -2.39 37.39 -1.23
CA GLU A 750 -3.65 37.88 -0.67
C GLU A 750 -4.23 36.82 0.28
N TRP A 751 -4.79 37.24 1.42
CA TRP A 751 -5.30 36.30 2.42
C TRP A 751 -6.44 35.42 1.88
N SER A 752 -7.36 36.01 1.11
CA SER A 752 -8.44 35.30 0.43
C SER A 752 -7.91 34.09 -0.35
N ARG A 753 -6.79 34.28 -1.05
CA ARG A 753 -6.15 33.23 -1.83
C ARG A 753 -5.54 32.14 -0.96
N ILE A 754 -4.87 32.52 0.12
CA ILE A 754 -4.25 31.58 1.07
C ILE A 754 -5.33 30.74 1.76
N ALA A 755 -6.42 31.36 2.19
CA ALA A 755 -7.55 30.71 2.84
C ALA A 755 -8.25 29.72 1.89
N GLU A 756 -8.45 30.13 0.62
CA GLU A 756 -9.05 29.30 -0.42
C GLU A 756 -8.21 28.03 -0.66
N ILE A 757 -6.91 28.19 -0.91
CA ILE A 757 -6.00 27.05 -1.15
C ILE A 757 -5.94 26.12 0.08
N ALA A 758 -5.89 26.67 1.29
CA ALA A 758 -5.90 25.88 2.51
C ALA A 758 -7.23 25.12 2.69
N ASN A 759 -8.36 25.73 2.33
CA ASN A 759 -9.67 25.09 2.35
C ASN A 759 -9.71 23.91 1.38
N GLU A 760 -9.32 24.12 0.12
CA GLU A 760 -9.28 23.04 -0.89
C GLU A 760 -8.41 21.87 -0.44
N ASN A 761 -7.19 22.16 -0.01
CA ASN A 761 -6.23 21.12 0.35
C ASN A 761 -6.66 20.35 1.62
N SER A 762 -7.45 20.96 2.51
CA SER A 762 -7.98 20.28 3.71
C SER A 762 -8.80 19.02 3.40
N PHE A 763 -9.41 18.93 2.22
CA PHE A 763 -10.17 17.76 1.76
C PHE A 763 -9.31 16.69 1.09
N LEU A 764 -8.03 16.97 0.84
CA LEU A 764 -7.09 16.10 0.12
C LEU A 764 -6.04 15.45 1.02
N MET A 765 -6.10 15.71 2.33
CA MET A 765 -5.10 15.23 3.30
C MET A 765 -4.96 13.70 3.35
N ASN A 766 -5.96 12.95 2.89
CA ASN A 766 -5.92 11.48 2.78
C ASN A 766 -4.95 10.96 1.70
N TYR A 767 -4.55 11.81 0.75
CA TYR A 767 -3.65 11.45 -0.35
C TYR A 767 -2.18 11.77 -0.05
N VAL A 768 -1.89 12.26 1.16
CA VAL A 768 -0.56 12.74 1.55
C VAL A 768 0.22 11.65 2.28
N GLY A 769 1.46 11.43 1.87
CA GLY A 769 2.35 10.49 2.52
C GLY A 769 3.80 10.63 2.05
N PHE A 770 4.64 9.66 2.41
CA PHE A 770 5.98 9.64 1.83
C PHE A 770 5.89 9.52 0.30
N TRP A 771 6.77 10.23 -0.40
CA TRP A 771 6.89 10.20 -1.87
C TRP A 771 5.75 10.85 -2.66
N GLY A 772 4.72 11.36 -1.97
CA GLY A 772 3.61 12.08 -2.59
C GLY A 772 2.99 13.08 -1.65
N HIS A 773 3.22 14.36 -1.98
CA HIS A 773 2.79 15.52 -1.23
C HIS A 773 1.93 16.39 -2.15
N PRO A 774 0.76 16.87 -1.71
CA PRO A 774 0.03 17.90 -2.41
C PRO A 774 0.83 19.20 -2.29
N ASP A 775 0.91 19.94 -3.38
CA ASP A 775 1.63 21.20 -3.47
C ASP A 775 0.63 22.36 -3.64
N PRO A 776 0.19 22.99 -2.53
CA PRO A 776 -0.62 24.22 -2.51
C PRO A 776 0.12 25.48 -3.00
N ASP A 777 1.11 25.32 -3.88
CA ASP A 777 1.92 26.39 -4.47
C ASP A 777 2.99 27.00 -3.53
N MET A 778 3.86 27.81 -4.13
CA MET A 778 5.01 28.49 -3.52
C MET A 778 4.61 29.43 -2.39
N LEU A 779 5.53 29.59 -1.44
CA LEU A 779 5.32 30.45 -0.29
C LEU A 779 5.34 31.94 -0.66
N GLU A 780 4.28 32.66 -0.28
CA GLU A 780 4.19 34.12 -0.33
C GLU A 780 4.72 34.84 0.92
N VAL A 781 5.56 34.17 1.72
CA VAL A 781 6.12 34.77 2.93
C VAL A 781 7.02 35.96 2.57
N GLY A 782 6.65 37.16 3.02
CA GLY A 782 7.35 38.42 2.72
C GLY A 782 6.93 39.09 1.41
N ASN A 783 5.87 38.61 0.75
CA ASN A 783 5.35 39.18 -0.49
C ASN A 783 4.00 39.89 -0.27
N GLY A 784 3.68 40.83 -1.17
CA GLY A 784 2.43 41.58 -1.18
C GLY A 784 2.17 42.38 0.11
N ASN A 785 0.90 42.47 0.51
CA ASN A 785 0.45 43.22 1.68
C ASN A 785 0.00 42.32 2.83
N LEU A 786 0.43 41.05 2.84
CA LEU A 786 0.10 40.12 3.91
C LEU A 786 0.64 40.64 5.24
N THR A 787 -0.21 40.66 6.25
CA THR A 787 0.19 40.98 7.62
C THR A 787 1.11 39.90 8.17
N LEU A 788 1.85 40.20 9.25
CA LEU A 788 2.72 39.20 9.87
C LEU A 788 1.92 38.00 10.42
N ALA A 789 0.68 38.22 10.84
CA ALA A 789 -0.26 37.17 11.25
C ALA A 789 -0.61 36.24 10.08
N GLU A 790 -0.98 36.79 8.93
CA GLU A 790 -1.29 36.03 7.72
C GLU A 790 -0.07 35.22 7.23
N ASN A 791 1.12 35.82 7.27
CA ASN A 791 2.38 35.13 6.96
C ASN A 791 2.64 33.94 7.89
N ARG A 792 2.34 34.07 9.20
CA ARG A 792 2.45 32.98 10.18
C ARG A 792 1.45 31.87 9.89
N ALA A 793 0.18 32.22 9.67
CA ALA A 793 -0.88 31.27 9.36
C ALA A 793 -0.57 30.48 8.08
N HIS A 794 -0.21 31.18 7.01
CA HIS A 794 0.20 30.60 5.74
C HIS A 794 1.34 29.59 5.89
N PHE A 795 2.46 29.97 6.51
CA PHE A 795 3.59 29.06 6.67
C PHE A 795 3.26 27.87 7.58
N ALA A 796 2.48 28.09 8.65
CA ALA A 796 2.06 27.02 9.55
C ALA A 796 1.16 25.99 8.86
N LEU A 797 0.18 26.45 8.07
CA LEU A 797 -0.73 25.57 7.33
C LEU A 797 0.03 24.76 6.28
N TRP A 798 0.92 25.38 5.49
CA TRP A 798 1.72 24.67 4.47
C TRP A 798 2.63 23.61 5.12
N ALA A 799 3.27 23.95 6.25
CA ALA A 799 4.10 23.01 6.99
C ALA A 799 3.27 21.85 7.58
N ALA A 800 2.10 22.15 8.16
CA ALA A 800 1.20 21.17 8.76
C ALA A 800 0.58 20.22 7.73
N MET A 801 0.26 20.71 6.53
CA MET A 801 -0.24 19.92 5.40
C MET A 801 0.86 19.10 4.71
N LYS A 802 2.13 19.28 5.11
CA LYS A 802 3.31 18.68 4.48
C LYS A 802 3.47 19.06 3.00
N SER A 803 3.14 20.30 2.67
CA SER A 803 3.49 20.91 1.40
C SER A 803 5.01 20.95 1.21
N PRO A 804 5.52 20.89 -0.04
CA PRO A 804 6.80 21.52 -0.34
C PRO A 804 6.84 22.95 0.19
N LEU A 805 7.95 23.35 0.82
CA LEU A 805 8.13 24.72 1.31
C LEU A 805 9.15 25.41 0.41
N ILE A 806 8.64 25.99 -0.67
CA ILE A 806 9.43 26.67 -1.69
C ILE A 806 9.26 28.17 -1.51
N ILE A 807 10.31 28.86 -1.09
CA ILE A 807 10.32 30.31 -0.85
C ILE A 807 10.15 31.06 -2.18
N GLY A 808 9.21 31.99 -2.24
CA GLY A 808 8.92 32.82 -3.42
C GLY A 808 9.32 34.30 -3.29
N THR A 809 10.14 34.70 -2.32
CA THR A 809 10.46 36.12 -2.07
C THR A 809 11.92 36.48 -2.41
N PRO A 810 12.24 37.74 -2.80
CA PRO A 810 13.62 38.21 -2.92
C PRO A 810 14.38 38.17 -1.57
N LEU A 811 15.25 37.18 -1.40
CA LEU A 811 15.97 36.94 -0.14
C LEU A 811 17.00 38.01 0.22
N ASP A 812 17.44 38.83 -0.73
CA ASP A 812 18.34 39.96 -0.48
C ASP A 812 17.63 41.14 0.20
N GLN A 813 16.29 41.12 0.23
CA GLN A 813 15.44 42.19 0.78
C GLN A 813 14.49 41.69 1.88
N ILE A 814 14.57 40.42 2.24
CA ILE A 814 13.73 39.84 3.30
C ILE A 814 14.10 40.45 4.67
N ASP A 815 13.08 40.84 5.45
CA ASP A 815 13.30 41.31 6.81
C ASP A 815 13.43 40.15 7.81
N ASP A 816 13.89 40.49 9.03
CA ASP A 816 14.13 39.51 10.09
C ASP A 816 12.85 38.79 10.57
N ALA A 817 11.69 39.44 10.49
CA ALA A 817 10.43 38.87 10.97
C ALA A 817 9.93 37.78 10.02
N HIS A 818 9.95 38.03 8.71
CA HIS A 818 9.61 37.05 7.69
C HIS A 818 10.66 35.93 7.64
N LEU A 819 11.95 36.26 7.78
CA LEU A 819 13.00 35.27 7.87
C LEU A 819 12.82 34.34 9.09
N ALA A 820 12.39 34.88 10.25
CA ALA A 820 12.12 34.06 11.43
C ALA A 820 10.99 33.04 11.21
N ILE A 821 9.96 33.40 10.43
CA ILE A 821 8.88 32.48 10.03
C ILE A 821 9.46 31.32 9.22
N LEU A 822 10.23 31.61 8.16
CA LEU A 822 10.85 30.60 7.29
C LEU A 822 11.82 29.67 8.05
N LYS A 823 12.41 30.16 9.14
CA LYS A 823 13.36 29.42 9.99
C LYS A 823 12.72 28.71 11.17
N ASN A 824 11.39 28.63 11.25
CA ASN A 824 10.71 28.00 12.38
C ASN A 824 11.06 26.51 12.47
N LYS A 825 11.95 26.17 13.41
CA LYS A 825 12.49 24.81 13.57
C LYS A 825 11.43 23.76 13.89
N TYR A 826 10.32 24.12 14.53
CA TYR A 826 9.30 23.14 14.91
C TYR A 826 8.42 22.79 13.71
N LEU A 827 7.98 23.80 12.95
CA LEU A 827 7.22 23.59 11.71
C LEU A 827 8.05 22.83 10.68
N LEU A 828 9.33 23.19 10.52
CA LEU A 828 10.27 22.46 9.66
C LEU A 828 10.47 21.02 10.13
N ALA A 829 10.65 20.78 11.43
CA ALA A 829 10.80 19.43 11.97
C ALA A 829 9.55 18.57 11.76
N PHE A 830 8.35 19.15 11.87
CA PHE A 830 7.10 18.45 11.56
C PHE A 830 6.99 18.11 10.07
N ASN A 831 7.22 19.10 9.20
CA ASN A 831 7.17 18.96 7.75
C ASN A 831 8.17 17.90 7.26
N GLN A 832 9.38 17.92 7.83
CA GLN A 832 10.49 17.01 7.50
C GLN A 832 10.56 15.76 8.40
N ASP A 833 9.45 15.34 9.01
CA ASP A 833 9.44 14.15 9.86
C ASP A 833 9.72 12.88 9.05
N ALA A 834 10.88 12.28 9.30
CA ALA A 834 11.36 11.10 8.57
C ALA A 834 10.68 9.78 8.99
N VAL A 835 9.81 9.79 10.01
CA VAL A 835 9.14 8.60 10.54
C VAL A 835 7.66 8.66 10.26
N VAL A 836 7.02 9.80 10.53
CA VAL A 836 5.60 10.02 10.27
C VAL A 836 5.46 10.70 8.91
N GLY A 837 4.95 9.97 7.90
CA GLY A 837 4.73 10.52 6.56
C GLY A 837 3.40 11.29 6.40
N ARG A 838 2.40 11.02 7.24
CA ARG A 838 1.08 11.68 7.19
C ARG A 838 1.16 13.15 7.62
N PRO A 839 0.30 14.04 7.10
CA PRO A 839 0.21 15.44 7.53
C PRO A 839 -0.55 15.57 8.84
N ALA A 840 -0.73 16.81 9.30
CA ALA A 840 -1.78 17.14 10.25
C ALA A 840 -3.15 17.03 9.55
N TYR A 841 -4.15 16.54 10.27
CA TYR A 841 -5.54 16.49 9.79
C TYR A 841 -6.38 17.53 10.50
N PRO A 842 -7.36 18.14 9.81
CA PRO A 842 -8.36 18.95 10.47
C PRO A 842 -9.22 18.03 11.36
N TYR A 843 -9.27 18.33 12.67
CA TYR A 843 -10.11 17.59 13.61
C TYR A 843 -11.38 18.36 14.01
N LYS A 844 -11.45 19.66 13.67
CA LYS A 844 -12.61 20.53 13.87
C LYS A 844 -12.53 21.72 12.92
N TRP A 845 -13.60 22.03 12.20
CA TRP A 845 -13.63 23.18 11.28
C TRP A 845 -13.76 24.52 11.99
N GLY A 846 -14.36 24.55 13.18
CA GLY A 846 -14.41 25.74 14.02
C GLY A 846 -15.55 26.67 13.62
N TYR A 847 -15.24 27.70 12.84
CA TYR A 847 -16.20 28.66 12.30
C TYR A 847 -17.40 27.96 11.64
N ASN A 848 -17.12 26.93 10.84
CA ASN A 848 -18.11 26.12 10.13
C ASN A 848 -18.31 24.73 10.76
N PRO A 849 -19.45 24.06 10.48
CA PRO A 849 -19.60 22.63 10.73
C PRO A 849 -18.47 21.81 10.09
N ASP A 850 -18.11 20.68 10.72
CA ASP A 850 -17.05 19.81 10.20
C ASP A 850 -17.33 19.38 8.75
N TRP A 851 -16.26 19.32 7.94
CA TRP A 851 -16.27 19.05 6.50
C TRP A 851 -16.93 20.11 5.61
N THR A 852 -17.24 21.31 6.12
CA THR A 852 -17.78 22.39 5.27
C THR A 852 -16.70 22.96 4.36
N PHE A 853 -17.00 23.04 3.06
CA PHE A 853 -16.15 23.73 2.09
C PHE A 853 -16.50 25.22 2.06
N ASP A 854 -15.56 26.05 2.50
CA ASP A 854 -15.70 27.50 2.55
C ASP A 854 -14.33 28.12 2.29
N ALA A 855 -14.18 28.80 1.15
CA ALA A 855 -12.92 29.40 0.73
C ALA A 855 -12.45 30.54 1.64
N ALA A 856 -13.37 31.23 2.33
CA ALA A 856 -13.03 32.30 3.26
C ALA A 856 -12.70 31.75 4.66
N HIS A 857 -13.37 30.67 5.07
CA HIS A 857 -13.25 30.08 6.40
C HIS A 857 -12.86 28.60 6.34
N PRO A 858 -11.58 28.30 6.03
CA PRO A 858 -11.04 26.94 6.01
C PRO A 858 -11.10 26.29 7.41
N ALA A 859 -10.85 24.98 7.45
CA ALA A 859 -10.78 24.25 8.72
C ALA A 859 -9.81 24.93 9.70
N GLU A 860 -10.26 25.22 10.91
CA GLU A 860 -9.46 26.03 11.83
C GLU A 860 -8.55 25.22 12.77
N TYR A 861 -8.88 23.96 13.05
CA TYR A 861 -8.20 23.17 14.07
C TYR A 861 -7.57 21.91 13.49
N TRP A 862 -6.24 21.84 13.55
CA TRP A 862 -5.47 20.74 12.97
C TRP A 862 -4.61 20.05 14.00
N SER A 863 -4.41 18.74 13.85
CA SER A 863 -3.46 18.00 14.66
C SER A 863 -2.74 16.90 13.89
N GLY A 864 -1.47 16.70 14.24
CA GLY A 864 -0.66 15.64 13.66
C GLY A 864 0.41 15.17 14.63
N ALA A 865 0.60 13.86 14.72
CA ALA A 865 1.70 13.29 15.49
C ALA A 865 3.04 13.54 14.77
N SER A 866 4.09 13.86 15.53
CA SER A 866 5.45 13.93 15.02
C SER A 866 6.44 13.32 15.99
N VAL A 867 7.28 12.45 15.46
CA VAL A 867 8.44 11.87 16.16
C VAL A 867 9.56 12.90 16.25
N ALA A 868 9.74 13.72 15.21
CA ALA A 868 10.74 14.80 15.22
C ALA A 868 10.49 15.84 16.31
N LEU A 869 9.22 16.12 16.61
CA LEU A 869 8.80 17.00 17.70
C LEU A 869 8.65 16.30 19.05
N ASN A 870 8.71 14.96 19.10
CA ASN A 870 8.40 14.16 20.27
C ASN A 870 7.03 14.51 20.88
N GLY A 871 6.02 14.71 20.03
CA GLY A 871 4.73 15.23 20.45
C GLY A 871 3.70 15.31 19.33
N THR A 872 2.65 16.07 19.57
CA THR A 872 1.58 16.36 18.60
C THR A 872 1.66 17.83 18.23
N LEU A 873 1.82 18.14 16.95
CA LEU A 873 1.62 19.49 16.44
C LEU A 873 0.12 19.80 16.48
N VAL A 874 -0.26 20.93 17.06
CA VAL A 874 -1.65 21.43 17.10
C VAL A 874 -1.67 22.83 16.54
N VAL A 875 -2.49 23.05 15.51
CA VAL A 875 -2.69 24.37 14.89
C VAL A 875 -4.11 24.84 15.20
N MET A 876 -4.24 26.10 15.57
CA MET A 876 -5.49 26.82 15.74
C MET A 876 -5.43 28.08 14.91
N LEU A 877 -6.21 28.13 13.84
CA LEU A 877 -6.34 29.26 12.95
C LEU A 877 -7.51 30.15 13.38
N ASN A 878 -7.31 31.47 13.32
CA ASN A 878 -8.40 32.44 13.32
C ASN A 878 -8.69 32.87 11.89
N SER A 879 -9.74 32.33 11.27
CA SER A 879 -10.12 32.71 9.90
C SER A 879 -10.96 33.99 9.81
N GLU A 880 -11.27 34.64 10.94
CA GLU A 880 -12.14 35.82 11.00
C GLU A 880 -11.34 37.14 10.81
N ASP A 881 -12.01 38.17 10.27
CA ASP A 881 -11.47 39.54 10.06
C ASP A 881 -11.23 40.35 11.37
N GLY A 882 -11.22 39.68 12.52
CA GLY A 882 -11.15 40.32 13.83
C GLY A 882 -10.51 39.42 14.87
N THR A 883 -10.12 40.04 15.99
CA THR A 883 -9.53 39.31 17.11
C THR A 883 -10.53 38.34 17.71
N SER A 884 -10.16 37.06 17.80
CA SER A 884 -11.04 36.01 18.28
C SER A 884 -10.27 34.97 19.10
N THR A 885 -10.92 34.40 20.11
CA THR A 885 -10.29 33.40 20.98
C THR A 885 -10.39 32.02 20.35
N ARG A 886 -9.26 31.34 20.18
CA ARG A 886 -9.22 29.93 19.77
C ARG A 886 -8.83 29.04 20.94
N THR A 887 -9.49 27.88 21.03
CA THR A 887 -9.31 26.95 22.15
C THR A 887 -9.07 25.54 21.65
N ALA A 888 -7.89 25.00 21.96
CA ALA A 888 -7.56 23.60 21.78
C ALA A 888 -7.98 22.82 23.02
N VAL A 889 -8.97 21.94 22.87
CA VAL A 889 -9.46 21.07 23.95
C VAL A 889 -8.83 19.69 23.77
N TRP A 890 -8.06 19.22 24.74
CA TRP A 890 -7.26 18.01 24.55
C TRP A 890 -8.11 16.74 24.33
N SER A 891 -9.34 16.72 24.84
CA SER A 891 -10.28 15.63 24.58
C SER A 891 -10.86 15.63 23.17
N GLU A 892 -10.70 16.69 22.38
CA GLU A 892 -11.13 16.75 20.98
C GLU A 892 -10.04 16.26 20.03
N ILE A 893 -8.77 16.42 20.43
CA ILE A 893 -7.59 16.09 19.62
C ILE A 893 -7.37 14.57 19.53
N PRO A 894 -7.44 13.96 18.33
CA PRO A 894 -7.31 12.51 18.14
C PRO A 894 -6.07 11.91 18.79
N GLU A 895 -4.91 12.55 18.64
CA GLU A 895 -3.62 12.09 19.18
C GLU A 895 -3.51 12.16 20.71
N LEU A 896 -4.42 12.88 21.38
CA LEU A 896 -4.41 13.12 22.83
C LEU A 896 -5.59 12.45 23.57
N LYS A 897 -6.69 12.11 22.88
CA LYS A 897 -7.89 11.45 23.45
C LYS A 897 -7.57 10.20 24.27
N ALA A 898 -6.61 9.41 23.83
CA ALA A 898 -6.27 8.16 24.48
C ALA A 898 -5.47 8.35 25.79
N LEU A 899 -5.11 9.59 26.18
CA LEU A 899 -4.39 9.92 27.42
C LEU A 899 -5.32 10.27 28.61
N ASN A 900 -6.61 10.60 28.38
CA ASN A 900 -7.53 11.11 29.41
C ASN A 900 -8.60 10.12 29.93
N GLY A 901 -8.74 8.91 29.35
CA GLY A 901 -9.88 8.02 29.61
C GLY A 901 -9.59 6.75 30.42
N THR A 902 -9.48 6.82 31.76
CA THR A 902 -9.81 5.66 32.63
C THR A 902 -10.52 6.06 33.92
N ARG A 903 -11.87 6.00 33.91
CA ARG A 903 -12.72 5.92 35.12
C ARG A 903 -13.68 4.72 35.03
N GLY A 904 -13.18 3.57 35.48
CA GLY A 904 -13.83 2.59 36.36
C GLY A 904 -15.13 1.85 35.97
N MET A 905 -15.03 0.52 35.83
CA MET A 905 -15.90 -0.42 36.55
C MET A 905 -15.14 -1.71 36.90
N GLY A 906 -14.89 -1.93 38.20
CA GLY A 906 -14.23 -3.15 38.69
C GLY A 906 -13.67 -3.11 40.13
N ARG A 907 -14.49 -2.66 41.09
CA ARG A 907 -14.40 -2.83 42.58
C ARG A 907 -13.05 -2.73 43.33
N ALA A 908 -13.05 -1.78 44.26
CA ALA A 908 -11.98 -1.48 45.22
C ALA A 908 -11.84 -2.46 46.40
N ARG A 909 -10.60 -2.59 46.89
CA ARG A 909 -10.15 -2.50 48.30
C ARG A 909 -8.63 -2.16 48.28
N GLY A 910 -8.25 -0.87 48.24
CA GLY A 910 -7.76 -0.09 49.38
C GLY A 910 -6.26 -0.36 49.67
N ARG A 911 -5.31 0.51 49.29
CA ARG A 911 -4.94 1.75 50.00
C ARG A 911 -4.28 2.76 49.07
N ALA A 912 -4.59 4.03 49.30
CA ALA A 912 -4.22 5.18 48.50
C ALA A 912 -2.78 5.69 48.72
N LEU A 913 -2.09 6.00 47.62
CA LEU A 913 -1.17 7.14 47.46
C LEU A 913 -1.17 7.53 45.96
N GLY A 914 -1.46 8.81 45.68
CA GLY A 914 -2.15 9.25 44.47
C GLY A 914 -1.29 9.48 43.22
N ARG A 915 -1.84 9.11 42.07
CA ARG A 915 -1.62 9.81 40.80
C ARG A 915 -2.98 10.13 40.18
N ARG A 916 -3.22 11.42 39.99
CA ARG A 916 -4.43 11.99 39.37
C ARG A 916 -4.48 11.57 37.89
N ALA A 917 -5.66 11.53 37.29
CA ALA A 917 -5.81 11.64 35.84
C ALA A 917 -4.94 12.82 35.38
N ALA A 918 -4.19 12.70 34.28
CA ALA A 918 -3.39 13.82 33.77
C ALA A 918 -4.35 15.01 33.62
N GLY A 919 -4.11 16.02 34.44
CA GLY A 919 -4.95 17.21 34.44
C GLY A 919 -4.63 18.07 33.23
N GLY A 920 -3.49 17.81 32.57
CA GLY A 920 -3.00 18.54 31.42
C GLY A 920 -1.84 17.89 30.65
N PHE A 921 -1.26 18.66 29.75
CA PHE A 921 -0.11 18.27 28.92
C PHE A 921 0.97 19.35 28.99
N LYS A 922 2.23 18.94 28.81
CA LYS A 922 3.30 19.89 28.55
C LYS A 922 3.09 20.51 27.17
N VAL A 923 3.05 21.84 27.11
CA VAL A 923 2.78 22.56 25.87
C VAL A 923 3.93 23.52 25.60
N THR A 924 4.44 23.51 24.38
CA THR A 924 5.41 24.50 23.89
C THR A 924 4.76 25.33 22.79
N ASP A 925 4.87 26.65 22.90
CA ASP A 925 4.49 27.57 21.82
C ASP A 925 5.53 27.49 20.70
N VAL A 926 5.07 27.24 19.48
CA VAL A 926 5.95 27.04 18.31
C VAL A 926 6.54 28.35 17.78
N TRP A 927 5.88 29.49 17.96
CA TRP A 927 6.35 30.79 17.50
C TRP A 927 7.40 31.38 18.42
N THR A 928 7.18 31.31 19.73
CA THR A 928 8.11 31.86 20.73
C THR A 928 9.16 30.84 21.19
N GLY A 929 8.84 29.54 21.07
CA GLY A 929 9.63 28.45 21.67
C GLY A 929 9.48 28.36 23.20
N GLU A 930 8.55 29.12 23.78
CA GLU A 930 8.30 29.14 25.22
C GLU A 930 7.66 27.84 25.68
N ASP A 931 8.20 27.26 26.76
CA ASP A 931 7.55 26.16 27.47
C ASP A 931 6.43 26.73 28.35
N LEU A 932 5.19 26.55 27.92
CA LEU A 932 3.98 26.98 28.62
C LEU A 932 3.69 26.09 29.86
N GLY A 933 4.54 25.10 30.13
CA GLY A 933 4.43 24.21 31.26
C GLY A 933 3.24 23.26 31.13
N CYS A 934 2.68 22.88 32.27
CA CYS A 934 1.55 21.95 32.31
C CYS A 934 0.22 22.66 32.10
N VAL A 935 -0.32 22.59 30.89
CA VAL A 935 -1.61 23.20 30.54
C VAL A 935 -2.72 22.19 30.73
N GLY A 936 -3.73 22.58 31.53
CA GLY A 936 -4.86 21.77 32.03
C GLY A 936 -5.71 21.05 30.98
N GLU A 937 -7.05 21.12 30.98
CA GLU A 937 -7.87 20.36 30.02
C GLU A 937 -7.92 20.96 28.60
N LYS A 938 -7.52 22.23 28.49
CA LYS A 938 -7.56 23.02 27.27
C LYS A 938 -6.55 24.15 27.33
N TYR A 939 -6.14 24.63 26.16
CA TYR A 939 -5.41 25.88 25.99
C TYR A 939 -6.26 26.86 25.18
N SER A 940 -6.37 28.10 25.66
CA SER A 940 -7.08 29.18 24.97
C SER A 940 -6.12 30.33 24.73
N VAL A 941 -6.15 30.89 23.53
CA VAL A 941 -5.34 32.04 23.12
C VAL A 941 -6.18 32.98 22.29
N GLU A 942 -6.00 34.27 22.52
CA GLU A 942 -6.59 35.33 21.71
C GLU A 942 -5.69 35.56 20.49
N LEU A 943 -6.25 35.38 19.30
CA LEU A 943 -5.54 35.53 18.03
C LEU A 943 -6.02 36.77 17.31
N GLU A 944 -5.09 37.51 16.72
CA GLU A 944 -5.40 38.59 15.79
C GLU A 944 -6.10 38.02 14.53
N SER A 945 -6.68 38.91 13.72
CA SER A 945 -7.26 38.56 12.43
C SER A 945 -6.27 37.72 11.62
N HIS A 946 -6.71 36.58 11.10
CA HIS A 946 -5.95 35.72 10.19
C HIS A 946 -4.63 35.16 10.74
N ASP A 947 -4.47 35.12 12.06
CA ASP A 947 -3.31 34.52 12.72
C ASP A 947 -3.53 33.03 13.03
N ALA A 948 -2.44 32.30 13.28
CA ALA A 948 -2.49 30.92 13.74
C ALA A 948 -1.63 30.72 14.98
N ALA A 949 -2.21 30.17 16.05
CA ALA A 949 -1.44 29.61 17.16
C ALA A 949 -1.02 28.19 16.81
N VAL A 950 0.25 27.88 17.07
CA VAL A 950 0.81 26.56 16.84
C VAL A 950 1.47 26.07 18.12
N LEU A 951 1.17 24.85 18.51
CA LEU A 951 1.64 24.23 19.73
C LEU A 951 2.31 22.89 19.44
N VAL A 952 3.36 22.56 20.20
CA VAL A 952 3.81 21.18 20.37
C VAL A 952 3.26 20.69 21.71
N VAL A 953 2.34 19.73 21.64
CA VAL A 953 1.78 19.08 22.83
C VAL A 953 2.53 17.79 23.10
N GLY A 954 3.27 17.78 24.21
CA GLY A 954 4.13 16.68 24.63
C GLY A 954 3.45 15.69 25.56
N GLU A 955 4.20 15.19 26.53
CA GLU A 955 3.71 14.23 27.53
C GLU A 955 2.71 14.83 28.52
N GLY A 956 1.86 13.97 29.10
CA GLY A 956 0.90 14.35 30.14
C GLY A 956 1.57 14.77 31.45
N CYS A 957 0.93 15.70 32.14
CA CYS A 957 1.28 16.23 33.45
C CYS A 957 -0.01 16.58 34.23
#